data_AF-A0A1Y1SD00-F1
#
_entry.id   AF-A0A1Y1SD00-F1
#
_cell.length_a   1.000
_cell.length_b   1.000
_cell.length_c   1.000
_cell.angle_alpha   90.00
_cell.angle_beta   90.00
_cell.angle_gamma   90.00
#
_symmetry.space_group_name_H-M   'P 1'
#
loop_
_entity.id
_entity.type
_entity.pdbx_description
1 polymer ?
#
loop_
_entity_poly.entity_id
_entity_poly.type
_entity_poly.pdbx_seq_one_letter_code
_entity_poly.pdbx_strand_id
1 'polypeptide(L)'
;MKTRSILSMAGATVLLAACNANSPSAGGDGSLSPLAKDRYALAGGCYAMQSVRTGDYVASVDGGYKAAAADPISGEAFFMQAATLGKYLFYATDRSAMSANGEAVQASQALSNDAIWTIDYDAGSDHFSVASESAGQSLIAAEDGTLTLGSSDSDNAAFRFVPTSEPCSEYPEMPTAVSGETFKGRGVDQPAIGFADVHTHMGMSSEMSYAGDVGPSAGGVLYGEVFHRFGVPHALEDCADFHGPQGIRDANNILEGTPVATHDTQGWPTFVGWPQRNFLTHQVMYYKWVERAWLSGLRLIVNHGTNIAALCEVGKLYSLTPTADCNDASVSTKQVEYLYEVQDYVDAQNGGPGKGWFRIVKSPLEAREVINDGKLAVVLGIEVAQVFNCGVTMLPGDIEIRQCDEQQISEEIDRLWELGVRHIYPYHDIDSSLGGAGIFSGDVINFLNFLDTGRFWETTECREHPEDEPAVRYPGTEMTTAIPGTGNDPLTALLLEVTGGTLPTYPPGKRCNARTVTDLGEYALNAIMDKRMVIDIDHAAYHSKDIMLDIAEQRDPPYPMASSHDAHGGLTSDQAIRMLKAGGTIYPYKGNGIKHVEFLEKLKFWRERAGVENEQLLGLGYGADANGFGGHPGPRGGDAVPVEYPFTLFSGDDWGGLFSGFAPLTVDLLSIPESGKFWHIDEVGMAHYGLVADFVEEVRLEGGNEALEALFNSAEAYIQMWERVYNRN
;
A
#
# COMPACT_ATOMS: atom_id res chain seq x y z
N MET A 1 52.15 3.71 -57.26
CA MET A 1 53.32 2.86 -56.87
C MET A 1 52.91 2.10 -55.62
N LYS A 2 52.68 0.77 -55.72
CA LYS A 2 53.44 -0.30 -55.00
C LYS A 2 53.63 0.02 -53.51
N THR A 3 53.19 -0.75 -52.50
CA THR A 3 53.13 -2.23 -52.39
C THR A 3 52.44 -2.68 -51.08
N ARG A 4 51.67 -3.79 -51.16
CA ARG A 4 51.54 -4.96 -50.23
C ARG A 4 51.04 -4.87 -48.77
N SER A 5 49.84 -5.46 -48.58
CA SER A 5 49.44 -6.60 -47.71
C SER A 5 50.07 -6.87 -46.33
N ILE A 6 49.23 -7.16 -45.31
CA ILE A 6 48.98 -8.50 -44.70
C ILE A 6 47.82 -8.47 -43.67
N LEU A 7 47.05 -9.55 -43.67
CA LEU A 7 45.97 -10.02 -42.77
C LEU A 7 46.32 -9.99 -41.27
N SER A 8 45.32 -9.80 -40.39
CA SER A 8 44.97 -10.74 -39.29
C SER A 8 43.71 -10.32 -38.53
N MET A 9 42.95 -11.32 -38.10
CA MET A 9 41.61 -11.31 -37.52
C MET A 9 41.66 -11.38 -35.98
N ALA A 10 40.57 -10.91 -35.35
CA ALA A 10 39.99 -11.33 -34.05
C ALA A 10 40.61 -10.86 -32.72
N GLY A 11 39.72 -10.37 -31.84
CA GLY A 11 39.95 -10.21 -30.41
C GLY A 11 39.43 -8.89 -29.82
N ALA A 12 38.11 -8.69 -29.77
CA ALA A 12 37.50 -7.62 -28.96
C ALA A 12 37.15 -8.19 -27.59
N THR A 13 37.90 -7.78 -26.58
CA THR A 13 37.72 -8.14 -25.17
C THR A 13 36.55 -7.33 -24.60
N VAL A 14 35.49 -8.02 -24.17
CA VAL A 14 34.41 -7.45 -23.36
C VAL A 14 34.94 -7.30 -21.93
N LEU A 15 34.99 -6.07 -21.44
CA LEU A 15 35.23 -5.76 -20.03
C LEU A 15 33.90 -5.92 -19.28
N LEU A 16 33.74 -7.06 -18.59
CA LEU A 16 32.73 -7.27 -17.57
C LEU A 16 33.12 -6.44 -16.33
N ALA A 17 32.40 -5.34 -16.09
CA ALA A 17 32.36 -4.70 -14.79
C ALA A 17 31.37 -5.50 -13.93
N ALA A 18 31.88 -6.16 -12.89
CA ALA A 18 31.06 -6.83 -11.89
C ALA A 18 30.40 -5.77 -10.99
N CYS A 19 29.07 -5.70 -11.02
CA CYS A 19 28.28 -4.99 -10.01
C CYS A 19 28.21 -5.87 -8.76
N ASN A 20 28.83 -5.40 -7.67
CA ASN A 20 28.64 -5.95 -6.34
C ASN A 20 27.22 -5.62 -5.89
N ALA A 21 26.38 -6.64 -5.71
CA ALA A 21 25.21 -6.55 -4.84
C ALA A 21 25.72 -6.34 -3.41
N ASN A 22 25.36 -5.21 -2.78
CA ASN A 22 25.76 -4.89 -1.42
C ASN A 22 24.96 -5.77 -0.45
N SER A 23 25.54 -6.90 -0.05
CA SER A 23 25.39 -7.43 1.30
C SER A 23 25.85 -6.36 2.31
N PRO A 24 25.32 -6.32 3.55
CA PRO A 24 25.81 -5.40 4.56
C PRO A 24 27.33 -5.59 4.74
N SER A 25 28.07 -4.49 4.70
CA SER A 25 29.53 -4.48 4.75
C SER A 25 30.07 -5.12 6.02
N ALA A 26 30.53 -6.36 5.93
CA ALA A 26 31.37 -7.02 6.93
C ALA A 26 32.81 -6.50 6.82
N GLY A 27 33.05 -5.29 7.31
CA GLY A 27 34.39 -4.75 7.53
C GLY A 27 34.84 -4.99 8.97
N GLY A 28 35.30 -6.20 9.28
CA GLY A 28 35.87 -6.56 10.58
C GLY A 28 36.24 -8.04 10.61
N ASP A 29 37.40 -8.37 11.20
CA ASP A 29 38.00 -9.72 11.26
C ASP A 29 36.99 -10.88 11.37
N GLY A 30 37.25 -11.95 10.61
CA GLY A 30 36.41 -13.16 10.42
C GLY A 30 36.07 -13.96 11.67
N SER A 31 35.30 -13.35 12.57
CA SER A 31 34.51 -13.97 13.62
C SER A 31 33.05 -13.69 13.28
N LEU A 32 32.36 -14.66 12.70
CA LEU A 32 30.90 -14.61 12.57
C LEU A 32 30.31 -14.30 13.96
N SER A 33 29.54 -13.23 14.07
CA SER A 33 28.83 -12.89 15.31
C SER A 33 28.00 -14.10 15.76
N PRO A 34 27.98 -14.44 17.06
CA PRO A 34 27.16 -15.55 17.54
C PRO A 34 25.69 -15.29 17.18
N LEU A 35 25.04 -16.30 16.59
CA LEU A 35 23.63 -16.26 16.20
C LEU A 35 22.78 -15.84 17.41
N ALA A 36 21.85 -14.91 17.20
CA ALA A 36 20.88 -14.57 18.23
C ALA A 36 20.07 -15.82 18.63
N LYS A 37 19.88 -16.01 19.93
CA LYS A 37 19.31 -17.25 20.50
C LYS A 37 17.79 -17.13 20.65
N ASP A 38 17.12 -16.93 19.52
CA ASP A 38 15.66 -16.89 19.43
C ASP A 38 15.17 -17.45 18.08
N ARG A 39 13.86 -17.63 17.97
CA ARG A 39 13.22 -18.22 16.79
C ARG A 39 13.20 -17.32 15.54
N TYR A 40 13.57 -16.04 15.66
CA TYR A 40 13.56 -15.06 14.56
C TYR A 40 14.95 -14.85 13.95
N ALA A 41 16.01 -15.19 14.69
CA ALA A 41 17.41 -14.98 14.36
C ALA A 41 17.87 -15.57 13.02
N LEU A 42 17.12 -16.52 12.46
CA LEU A 42 17.48 -17.21 11.23
C LEU A 42 17.09 -16.43 9.97
N ALA A 43 16.18 -15.45 10.05
CA ALA A 43 15.65 -14.75 8.88
C ALA A 43 16.73 -14.14 7.98
N GLY A 44 16.69 -14.48 6.70
CA GLY A 44 17.60 -13.96 5.67
C GLY A 44 19.05 -14.45 5.77
N GLY A 45 19.35 -15.38 6.68
CA GLY A 45 20.69 -15.95 6.82
C GLY A 45 20.89 -17.27 6.08
N CYS A 46 22.16 -17.66 5.94
CA CYS A 46 22.59 -18.88 5.28
C CYS A 46 23.19 -19.86 6.30
N TYR A 47 22.59 -21.05 6.45
CA TYR A 47 22.94 -21.98 7.51
C TYR A 47 23.00 -23.42 7.04
N ALA A 48 23.93 -24.18 7.60
CA ALA A 48 23.88 -25.64 7.60
C ALA A 48 23.10 -26.12 8.84
N MET A 49 22.21 -27.09 8.65
CA MET A 49 21.43 -27.69 9.74
C MET A 49 22.12 -28.95 10.27
N GLN A 50 22.42 -28.99 11.56
CA GLN A 50 23.02 -30.14 12.24
C GLN A 50 21.97 -30.89 13.07
N SER A 51 21.89 -32.21 12.92
CA SER A 51 21.10 -33.06 13.82
C SER A 51 21.84 -33.26 15.13
N VAL A 52 21.17 -33.01 16.26
CA VAL A 52 21.75 -33.22 17.59
C VAL A 52 21.97 -34.70 17.88
N ARG A 53 21.04 -35.55 17.40
CA ARG A 53 21.11 -37.00 17.55
C ARG A 53 22.35 -37.61 16.88
N THR A 54 22.63 -37.26 15.63
CA THR A 54 23.73 -37.88 14.87
C THR A 54 25.03 -37.09 15.00
N GLY A 55 24.96 -35.78 15.26
CA GLY A 55 26.10 -34.86 15.18
C GLY A 55 26.46 -34.46 13.75
N ASP A 56 25.80 -35.04 12.75
CA ASP A 56 26.02 -34.79 11.32
C ASP A 56 25.12 -33.67 10.80
N TYR A 57 25.54 -33.08 9.69
CA TYR A 57 24.84 -32.04 8.96
C TYR A 57 23.91 -32.66 7.91
N VAL A 58 22.80 -31.98 7.70
CA VAL A 58 21.77 -32.35 6.73
C VAL A 58 22.29 -32.07 5.33
N ALA A 59 22.20 -33.06 4.44
CA ALA A 59 22.52 -32.96 3.03
C ALA A 59 21.35 -33.49 2.20
N SER A 60 21.20 -33.00 0.97
CA SER A 60 20.25 -33.54 -0.01
C SER A 60 20.74 -34.91 -0.51
N VAL A 61 19.88 -35.92 -0.45
CA VAL A 61 20.17 -37.31 -0.88
C VAL A 61 18.94 -37.90 -1.55
N ASP A 62 19.08 -38.31 -2.82
CA ASP A 62 18.03 -38.97 -3.62
C ASP A 62 16.67 -38.23 -3.64
N GLY A 63 16.70 -36.88 -3.63
CA GLY A 63 15.50 -36.03 -3.58
C GLY A 63 14.86 -35.87 -2.20
N GLY A 64 15.46 -36.47 -1.17
CA GLY A 64 15.15 -36.26 0.24
C GLY A 64 16.30 -35.60 0.99
N TYR A 65 16.23 -35.62 2.32
CA TYR A 65 17.27 -35.06 3.18
C TYR A 65 17.75 -36.06 4.22
N LYS A 66 19.05 -36.03 4.50
CA LYS A 66 19.69 -36.94 5.43
C LYS A 66 20.80 -36.24 6.22
N ALA A 67 20.80 -36.39 7.54
CA ALA A 67 21.90 -35.98 8.40
C ALA A 67 23.06 -36.97 8.27
N ALA A 68 23.97 -36.72 7.32
CA ALA A 68 25.09 -37.61 6.98
C ALA A 68 26.38 -36.87 6.60
N ALA A 69 26.36 -35.55 6.49
CA ALA A 69 27.53 -34.73 6.19
C ALA A 69 28.34 -34.48 7.47
N ALA A 70 29.67 -34.61 7.41
CA ALA A 70 30.53 -34.54 8.60
C ALA A 70 30.80 -33.10 9.09
N ASP A 71 30.59 -32.10 8.23
CA ASP A 71 30.88 -30.71 8.50
C ASP A 71 29.90 -29.76 7.77
N PRO A 72 29.77 -28.49 8.19
CA PRO A 72 28.84 -27.52 7.61
C PRO A 72 29.05 -27.23 6.11
N ILE A 73 30.26 -27.48 5.60
CA ILE A 73 30.64 -27.20 4.20
C ILE A 73 30.20 -28.35 3.29
N SER A 74 30.24 -29.58 3.81
CA SER A 74 29.74 -30.78 3.12
C SER A 74 28.22 -30.97 3.21
N GLY A 75 27.54 -30.21 4.07
CA GLY A 75 26.09 -30.20 4.21
C GLY A 75 25.39 -29.29 3.20
N GLU A 76 24.06 -29.38 3.15
CA GLU A 76 23.22 -28.45 2.39
C GLU A 76 23.22 -27.07 3.07
N ALA A 77 23.42 -26.03 2.26
CA ALA A 77 23.30 -24.65 2.71
C ALA A 77 21.87 -24.17 2.48
N PHE A 78 21.14 -23.90 3.56
CA PHE A 78 19.79 -23.40 3.51
C PHE A 78 19.76 -21.88 3.70
N PHE A 79 19.20 -21.19 2.73
CA PHE A 79 18.74 -19.82 2.91
C PHE A 79 17.42 -19.86 3.68
N MET A 80 17.39 -19.20 4.83
CA MET A 80 16.26 -19.20 5.74
C MET A 80 15.32 -18.05 5.40
N GLN A 81 14.53 -18.22 4.33
CA GLN A 81 13.52 -17.24 3.92
C GLN A 81 12.37 -17.25 4.92
N ALA A 82 12.06 -16.09 5.50
CA ALA A 82 10.92 -15.96 6.40
C ALA A 82 9.61 -15.99 5.60
N ALA A 83 8.73 -16.94 5.93
CA ALA A 83 7.37 -17.00 5.40
C ALA A 83 6.44 -16.07 6.20
N THR A 84 6.59 -16.07 7.53
CA THR A 84 6.01 -15.15 8.53
C THR A 84 6.86 -15.21 9.81
N LEU A 85 6.47 -14.49 10.87
CA LEU A 85 7.16 -14.48 12.16
C LEU A 85 7.45 -15.90 12.68
N GLY A 86 8.74 -16.25 12.71
CA GLY A 86 9.22 -17.52 13.26
C GLY A 86 8.83 -18.75 12.43
N LYS A 87 8.47 -18.55 11.16
CA LYS A 87 8.17 -19.60 10.19
C LYS A 87 9.03 -19.41 8.94
N TYR A 88 9.58 -20.49 8.41
CA TYR A 88 10.62 -20.43 7.39
C TYR A 88 10.40 -21.40 6.26
N LEU A 89 10.85 -20.99 5.08
CA LEU A 89 11.20 -21.86 3.98
C LEU A 89 12.69 -22.16 4.07
N PHE A 90 13.04 -23.44 4.04
CA PHE A 90 14.43 -23.90 4.02
C PHE A 90 14.84 -24.03 2.55
N TYR A 91 15.36 -22.94 1.98
CA TYR A 91 15.63 -22.83 0.55
C TYR A 91 17.05 -23.32 0.24
N ALA A 92 17.15 -24.44 -0.48
CA ALA A 92 18.39 -25.15 -0.75
C ALA A 92 19.20 -24.52 -1.90
N THR A 93 20.46 -24.93 -2.03
CA THR A 93 21.37 -24.45 -3.08
C THR A 93 20.87 -24.73 -4.50
N ASP A 94 20.10 -25.80 -4.71
CA ASP A 94 19.48 -26.16 -5.99
C ASP A 94 18.15 -25.44 -6.28
N ARG A 95 17.78 -24.46 -5.45
CA ARG A 95 16.54 -23.67 -5.52
C ARG A 95 15.26 -24.42 -5.18
N SER A 96 15.36 -25.63 -4.64
CA SER A 96 14.23 -26.31 -4.03
C SER A 96 14.02 -25.84 -2.59
N ALA A 97 12.81 -26.04 -2.05
CA ALA A 97 12.54 -25.93 -0.63
C ALA A 97 12.45 -27.33 0.00
N MET A 98 12.88 -27.46 1.26
CA MET A 98 12.56 -28.62 2.08
C MET A 98 11.06 -28.66 2.33
N SER A 99 10.39 -29.76 1.98
CA SER A 99 8.93 -29.88 2.09
C SER A 99 8.51 -31.21 2.68
N ALA A 100 7.42 -31.19 3.44
CA ALA A 100 6.72 -32.38 3.89
C ALA A 100 6.02 -33.12 2.73
N ASN A 101 5.97 -34.44 2.80
CA ASN A 101 5.18 -35.29 1.89
C ASN A 101 4.72 -36.54 2.64
N GLY A 102 3.54 -36.46 3.27
CA GLY A 102 3.13 -37.45 4.26
C GLY A 102 4.11 -37.47 5.43
N GLU A 103 4.63 -38.64 5.80
CA GLU A 103 5.69 -38.76 6.82
C GLU A 103 7.11 -38.50 6.27
N ALA A 104 7.27 -38.39 4.95
CA ALA A 104 8.57 -38.16 4.32
C ALA A 104 8.90 -36.66 4.22
N VAL A 105 10.19 -36.36 4.05
CA VAL A 105 10.70 -35.02 3.77
C VAL A 105 11.47 -35.04 2.46
N GLN A 106 11.14 -34.11 1.56
CA GLN A 106 11.66 -34.08 0.20
C GLN A 106 12.08 -32.67 -0.23
N ALA A 107 12.91 -32.59 -1.27
CA ALA A 107 13.19 -31.37 -2.00
C ALA A 107 12.05 -31.09 -3.00
N SER A 108 11.45 -29.90 -2.97
CA SER A 108 10.40 -29.49 -3.91
C SER A 108 10.72 -28.14 -4.55
N GLN A 109 10.64 -28.07 -5.88
CA GLN A 109 10.72 -26.80 -6.62
C GLN A 109 9.38 -26.04 -6.60
N ALA A 110 8.26 -26.73 -6.37
CA ALA A 110 6.95 -26.12 -6.22
C ALA A 110 6.72 -25.79 -4.74
N LEU A 111 6.54 -24.50 -4.45
CA LEU A 111 6.25 -24.04 -3.10
C LEU A 111 4.78 -24.30 -2.76
N SER A 112 4.54 -24.84 -1.57
CA SER A 112 3.23 -25.07 -0.99
C SER A 112 3.33 -24.90 0.53
N ASN A 113 2.21 -24.98 1.24
CA ASN A 113 2.21 -24.93 2.70
C ASN A 113 3.03 -26.08 3.33
N ASP A 114 3.34 -27.14 2.59
CA ASP A 114 4.21 -28.23 3.05
C ASP A 114 5.69 -27.81 3.18
N ALA A 115 6.07 -26.69 2.56
CA ALA A 115 7.40 -26.11 2.67
C ALA A 115 7.56 -25.17 3.89
N ILE A 116 6.49 -24.92 4.65
CA ILE A 116 6.51 -23.99 5.77
C ILE A 116 6.80 -24.73 7.08
N TRP A 117 7.86 -24.27 7.74
CA TRP A 117 8.36 -24.85 8.97
C TRP A 117 8.34 -23.84 10.09
N THR A 118 7.65 -24.17 11.17
CA THR A 118 7.69 -23.42 12.43
C THR A 118 8.96 -23.79 13.17
N ILE A 119 9.73 -22.77 13.58
CA ILE A 119 10.96 -22.96 14.36
C ILE A 119 10.75 -22.40 15.76
N ASP A 120 11.22 -23.12 16.77
CA ASP A 120 11.27 -22.67 18.15
C ASP A 120 12.65 -22.97 18.76
N TYR A 121 13.14 -22.08 19.61
CA TYR A 121 14.43 -22.21 20.29
C TYR A 121 14.23 -22.61 21.76
N ASP A 122 14.86 -23.70 22.17
CA ASP A 122 14.92 -24.13 23.57
C ASP A 122 16.24 -23.66 24.20
N ALA A 123 16.14 -22.64 25.06
CA ALA A 123 17.27 -22.07 25.80
C ALA A 123 17.86 -23.03 26.85
N GLY A 124 17.08 -23.99 27.35
CA GLY A 124 17.53 -24.98 28.33
C GLY A 124 18.44 -26.03 27.73
N SER A 125 18.23 -26.38 26.45
CA SER A 125 19.03 -27.37 25.74
C SER A 125 19.96 -26.78 24.67
N ASP A 126 19.83 -25.50 24.34
CA ASP A 126 20.59 -24.81 23.28
C ASP A 126 20.39 -25.43 21.89
N HIS A 127 19.12 -25.70 21.55
CA HIS A 127 18.71 -26.35 20.31
C HIS A 127 17.42 -25.75 19.76
N PHE A 128 17.17 -26.00 18.48
CA PHE A 128 15.92 -25.65 17.81
C PHE A 128 15.07 -26.89 17.57
N SER A 129 13.76 -26.75 17.74
CA SER A 129 12.78 -27.67 17.18
C SER A 129 12.23 -27.11 15.88
N VAL A 130 11.97 -28.01 14.92
CA VAL A 130 11.42 -27.67 13.60
C VAL A 130 10.15 -28.48 13.42
N ALA A 131 9.03 -27.82 13.12
CA ALA A 131 7.72 -28.46 12.96
C ALA A 131 7.07 -28.07 11.64
N SER A 132 6.54 -29.05 10.91
CA SER A 132 5.78 -28.81 9.69
C SER A 132 4.44 -28.15 10.04
N GLU A 133 4.13 -27.04 9.40
CA GLU A 133 2.85 -26.35 9.60
C GLU A 133 1.68 -27.17 9.04
N SER A 134 1.82 -27.74 7.84
CA SER A 134 0.75 -28.48 7.18
C SER A 134 0.45 -29.82 7.86
N ALA A 135 1.47 -30.51 8.37
CA ALA A 135 1.30 -31.83 8.99
C ALA A 135 1.08 -31.77 10.52
N GLY A 136 1.44 -30.67 11.18
CA GLY A 136 1.38 -30.56 12.65
C GLY A 136 2.32 -31.54 13.36
N GLN A 137 3.40 -31.96 12.70
CA GLN A 137 4.39 -32.93 13.20
C GLN A 137 5.81 -32.34 13.22
N SER A 138 6.66 -32.85 14.10
CA SER A 138 8.06 -32.44 14.18
C SER A 138 8.89 -33.07 13.07
N LEU A 139 9.82 -32.29 12.51
CA LEU A 139 10.95 -32.82 11.76
C LEU A 139 11.82 -33.63 12.70
N ILE A 140 12.18 -34.85 12.30
CA ILE A 140 13.04 -35.73 13.08
C ILE A 140 14.14 -36.33 12.23
N ALA A 141 15.30 -36.60 12.84
CA ALA A 141 16.32 -37.46 12.27
C ALA A 141 16.11 -38.91 12.74
N ALA A 142 15.82 -39.81 11.81
CA ALA A 142 15.74 -41.26 12.05
C ALA A 142 17.10 -41.83 12.50
N GLU A 143 17.13 -43.09 12.96
CA GLU A 143 18.38 -43.73 13.42
C GLU A 143 19.45 -43.79 12.34
N ASP A 144 19.05 -43.93 11.08
CA ASP A 144 19.98 -43.95 9.95
C ASP A 144 20.35 -42.55 9.44
N GLY A 145 19.85 -41.48 10.08
CA GLY A 145 20.05 -40.08 9.73
C GLY A 145 19.01 -39.50 8.77
N THR A 146 18.11 -40.30 8.19
CA THR A 146 17.09 -39.82 7.24
C THR A 146 16.13 -38.84 7.93
N LEU A 147 15.82 -37.72 7.29
CA LEU A 147 14.85 -36.77 7.82
C LEU A 147 13.42 -37.21 7.47
N THR A 148 12.56 -37.26 8.48
CA THR A 148 11.14 -37.63 8.36
C THR A 148 10.30 -36.75 9.27
N LEU A 149 8.98 -36.86 9.19
CA LEU A 149 8.07 -36.31 10.20
C LEU A 149 7.72 -37.37 11.25
N GLY A 150 7.53 -36.95 12.50
CA GLY A 150 7.16 -37.87 13.56
C GLY A 150 6.93 -37.21 14.92
N SER A 151 6.79 -38.04 15.95
CA SER A 151 6.71 -37.58 17.34
C SER A 151 8.09 -37.12 17.82
N SER A 152 8.11 -35.98 18.51
CA SER A 152 9.31 -35.44 19.15
C SER A 152 9.60 -36.17 20.46
N ASP A 153 10.80 -36.74 20.57
CA ASP A 153 11.41 -37.22 21.81
C ASP A 153 12.82 -36.59 21.95
N SER A 154 13.50 -36.78 23.09
CA SER A 154 14.57 -35.88 23.61
C SER A 154 15.60 -35.32 22.61
N ASP A 155 16.09 -36.12 21.65
CA ASP A 155 17.20 -35.72 20.77
C ASP A 155 16.90 -35.86 19.26
N ASN A 156 15.84 -36.58 18.84
CA ASN A 156 15.57 -36.80 17.40
C ASN A 156 15.02 -35.56 16.68
N ALA A 157 14.31 -34.71 17.41
CA ALA A 157 13.68 -33.49 16.90
C ALA A 157 14.50 -32.22 17.19
N ALA A 158 15.74 -32.38 17.67
CA ALA A 158 16.60 -31.28 18.07
C ALA A 158 17.66 -31.01 16.98
N PHE A 159 17.74 -29.76 16.56
CA PHE A 159 18.67 -29.29 15.52
C PHE A 159 19.48 -28.09 15.99
N ARG A 160 20.64 -27.87 15.36
CA ARG A 160 21.41 -26.63 15.46
C ARG A 160 21.58 -26.03 14.08
N PHE A 161 21.50 -24.70 13.98
CA PHE A 161 21.81 -23.97 12.76
C PHE A 161 23.19 -23.34 12.89
N VAL A 162 24.09 -23.69 11.98
CA VAL A 162 25.48 -23.22 11.97
C VAL A 162 25.67 -22.36 10.73
N PRO A 163 26.11 -21.09 10.85
CA PRO A 163 26.42 -20.30 9.67
C PRO A 163 27.46 -21.03 8.82
N THR A 164 27.22 -21.09 7.52
CA THR A 164 28.11 -21.77 6.56
C THR A 164 28.74 -20.76 5.60
N SER A 165 29.94 -21.08 5.11
CA SER A 165 30.61 -20.32 4.06
C SER A 165 30.20 -20.75 2.66
N GLU A 166 29.43 -21.84 2.54
CA GLU A 166 28.86 -22.25 1.27
C GLU A 166 27.82 -21.22 0.79
N PRO A 167 27.86 -20.82 -0.50
CA PRO A 167 26.97 -19.81 -1.00
C PRO A 167 25.53 -20.35 -1.08
N CYS A 168 24.63 -19.74 -0.32
CA CYS A 168 23.20 -19.98 -0.48
C CYS A 168 22.69 -19.43 -1.82
N SER A 169 21.64 -20.07 -2.34
CA SER A 169 20.86 -19.49 -3.44
C SER A 169 20.06 -18.29 -2.95
N GLU A 170 20.01 -17.24 -3.76
CA GLU A 170 19.18 -16.07 -3.52
C GLU A 170 17.70 -16.42 -3.69
N TYR A 171 16.88 -16.06 -2.71
CA TYR A 171 15.43 -16.20 -2.82
C TYR A 171 14.86 -15.05 -3.65
N PRO A 172 13.97 -15.31 -4.63
CA PRO A 172 13.44 -14.25 -5.49
C PRO A 172 12.68 -13.18 -4.70
N GLU A 173 13.05 -11.91 -4.89
CA GLU A 173 12.38 -10.77 -4.28
C GLU A 173 12.51 -9.52 -5.16
N MET A 174 11.53 -8.61 -5.10
CA MET A 174 11.56 -7.32 -5.79
C MET A 174 12.71 -6.45 -5.22
N PRO A 175 13.65 -5.99 -6.07
CA PRO A 175 14.71 -5.08 -5.62
C PRO A 175 14.15 -3.73 -5.16
N THR A 176 14.83 -3.07 -4.22
CA THR A 176 14.53 -1.67 -3.89
C THR A 176 15.28 -0.69 -4.79
N ALA A 177 16.37 -1.10 -5.43
CA ALA A 177 17.25 -0.23 -6.23
C ALA A 177 17.64 1.06 -5.50
N VAL A 178 17.86 0.96 -4.18
CA VAL A 178 18.27 2.05 -3.31
C VAL A 178 19.46 1.58 -2.48
N SER A 179 20.55 2.33 -2.52
CA SER A 179 21.80 2.02 -1.83
C SER A 179 22.16 3.11 -0.82
N GLY A 180 22.44 2.70 0.42
CA GLY A 180 22.75 3.57 1.54
C GLY A 180 21.82 3.35 2.72
N GLU A 181 22.19 3.87 3.89
CA GLU A 181 21.32 3.87 5.06
C GLU A 181 20.38 5.08 5.01
N THR A 182 19.08 4.85 5.15
CA THR A 182 18.11 5.94 5.27
C THR A 182 18.25 6.66 6.62
N PHE A 183 17.72 7.87 6.72
CA PHE A 183 17.92 8.75 7.87
C PHE A 183 16.94 8.47 9.03
N LYS A 184 17.38 8.86 10.24
CA LYS A 184 16.57 8.93 11.47
C LYS A 184 16.18 10.38 11.79
N GLY A 185 15.20 10.55 12.67
CA GLY A 185 14.78 11.88 13.13
C GLY A 185 15.74 12.53 14.14
N ARG A 186 15.42 13.76 14.55
CA ARG A 186 16.26 14.62 15.42
C ARG A 186 15.83 14.63 16.89
N GLY A 187 14.91 13.73 17.27
CA GLY A 187 14.26 13.67 18.57
C GLY A 187 12.76 13.97 18.48
N VAL A 188 11.98 13.39 19.39
CA VAL A 188 10.51 13.52 19.40
C VAL A 188 10.01 14.95 19.65
N ASP A 189 10.82 15.78 20.32
CA ASP A 189 10.51 17.19 20.59
C ASP A 189 10.89 18.12 19.43
N GLN A 190 11.39 17.58 18.31
CA GLN A 190 11.73 18.34 17.10
C GLN A 190 10.71 18.06 15.99
N PRO A 191 10.54 19.00 15.04
CA PRO A 191 9.77 18.74 13.82
C PRO A 191 10.25 17.45 13.14
N ALA A 192 9.31 16.57 12.81
CA ALA A 192 9.58 15.39 12.00
C ALA A 192 10.06 15.83 10.61
N ILE A 193 10.98 15.05 10.03
CA ILE A 193 11.50 15.28 8.67
C ILE A 193 11.17 14.02 7.87
N GLY A 194 10.56 14.20 6.71
CA GLY A 194 10.06 13.13 5.85
C GLY A 194 8.73 13.52 5.23
N PHE A 195 8.43 12.92 4.08
CA PHE A 195 7.19 13.22 3.38
C PHE A 195 6.07 12.23 3.75
N ALA A 196 4.84 12.66 3.48
CA ALA A 196 3.63 11.93 3.80
C ALA A 196 2.78 11.65 2.56
N ASP A 197 2.30 10.41 2.49
CA ASP A 197 1.16 10.01 1.68
C ASP A 197 -0.06 9.89 2.59
N VAL A 198 -0.95 10.87 2.58
CA VAL A 198 -2.03 10.94 3.55
C VAL A 198 -3.31 10.25 3.09
N HIS A 199 -3.25 9.48 1.99
CA HIS A 199 -4.39 8.73 1.49
C HIS A 199 -4.00 7.59 0.54
N THR A 200 -4.18 6.34 0.96
CA THR A 200 -3.87 5.16 0.14
C THR A 200 -4.61 3.89 0.63
N HIS A 201 -4.62 2.82 -0.18
CA HIS A 201 -5.41 1.60 0.05
C HIS A 201 -4.59 0.31 -0.08
N MET A 202 -3.36 0.28 0.44
CA MET A 202 -2.49 -0.91 0.41
C MET A 202 -3.22 -2.21 0.82
N GLY A 203 -4.16 -2.15 1.78
CA GLY A 203 -4.89 -3.34 2.24
C GLY A 203 -5.82 -3.98 1.20
N MET A 204 -6.17 -3.30 0.11
CA MET A 204 -6.91 -3.90 -0.99
C MET A 204 -6.05 -4.92 -1.73
N SER A 205 -6.48 -6.17 -1.74
CA SER A 205 -5.73 -7.29 -2.35
C SER A 205 -6.67 -8.40 -2.84
N SER A 206 -6.16 -9.31 -3.67
CA SER A 206 -6.87 -10.54 -4.04
C SER A 206 -7.02 -11.49 -2.86
N GLU A 207 -6.16 -11.36 -1.85
CA GLU A 207 -6.25 -12.02 -0.56
C GLU A 207 -5.83 -11.04 0.55
N MET A 208 -6.55 -11.03 1.67
CA MET A 208 -6.35 -10.09 2.79
C MET A 208 -5.92 -10.83 4.06
N SER A 209 -5.17 -11.91 3.89
CA SER A 209 -4.59 -12.69 4.99
C SER A 209 -3.40 -13.51 4.50
N TYR A 210 -2.47 -13.78 5.41
CA TYR A 210 -1.41 -14.75 5.21
C TYR A 210 -1.96 -16.15 4.92
N ALA A 211 -3.07 -16.52 5.57
CA ALA A 211 -3.64 -17.86 5.54
C ALA A 211 -4.31 -18.19 4.20
N GLY A 212 -4.73 -17.19 3.43
CA GLY A 212 -5.39 -17.40 2.14
C GLY A 212 -6.89 -17.64 2.23
N ASP A 213 -7.57 -17.07 3.23
CA ASP A 213 -8.97 -17.40 3.54
C ASP A 213 -9.90 -16.20 3.79
N VAL A 214 -9.46 -14.97 3.52
CA VAL A 214 -10.24 -13.74 3.79
C VAL A 214 -10.69 -13.03 2.53
N GLY A 215 -9.92 -13.11 1.44
CA GLY A 215 -10.18 -12.42 0.19
C GLY A 215 -11.33 -12.98 -0.66
N PRO A 216 -11.61 -12.34 -1.82
CA PRO A 216 -10.94 -11.15 -2.34
C PRO A 216 -11.63 -9.83 -1.96
N SER A 217 -10.87 -8.72 -1.98
CA SER A 217 -11.44 -7.35 -1.93
C SER A 217 -12.12 -6.95 -3.25
N ALA A 218 -12.95 -5.91 -3.22
CA ALA A 218 -13.63 -5.33 -4.40
C ALA A 218 -14.35 -6.35 -5.30
N GLY A 219 -14.91 -7.41 -4.71
CA GLY A 219 -15.58 -8.47 -5.46
C GLY A 219 -14.62 -9.29 -6.34
N GLY A 220 -13.31 -9.26 -6.08
CA GLY A 220 -12.33 -10.02 -6.86
C GLY A 220 -11.93 -9.41 -8.20
N VAL A 221 -12.19 -8.11 -8.41
CA VAL A 221 -11.66 -7.41 -9.59
C VAL A 221 -10.18 -7.06 -9.45
N LEU A 222 -9.73 -6.83 -8.22
CA LEU A 222 -8.34 -6.49 -7.92
C LEU A 222 -7.49 -7.76 -7.75
N TYR A 223 -6.40 -7.82 -8.48
CA TYR A 223 -5.47 -8.95 -8.49
C TYR A 223 -4.12 -8.59 -7.85
N GLY A 224 -3.56 -9.51 -7.07
CA GLY A 224 -2.26 -9.40 -6.43
C GLY A 224 -2.36 -9.07 -4.93
N GLU A 225 -1.27 -9.33 -4.22
CA GLU A 225 -1.18 -9.23 -2.77
C GLU A 225 -0.07 -8.28 -2.31
N VAL A 226 -0.25 -7.64 -1.15
CA VAL A 226 0.76 -6.76 -0.55
C VAL A 226 2.05 -7.53 -0.21
N PHE A 227 1.87 -8.76 0.24
CA PHE A 227 2.91 -9.75 0.44
C PHE A 227 2.29 -11.14 0.27
N HIS A 228 3.13 -12.14 -0.02
CA HIS A 228 2.72 -13.54 0.05
C HIS A 228 3.79 -14.31 0.82
N ARG A 229 3.41 -15.38 1.51
CA ARG A 229 4.33 -16.22 2.30
C ARG A 229 5.43 -16.92 1.51
N PHE A 230 5.30 -16.92 0.19
CA PHE A 230 6.29 -17.41 -0.77
C PHE A 230 6.92 -16.28 -1.61
N GLY A 231 6.75 -15.02 -1.19
CA GLY A 231 7.36 -13.86 -1.82
C GLY A 231 6.73 -13.44 -3.15
N VAL A 232 7.43 -12.55 -3.86
CA VAL A 232 6.98 -11.91 -5.10
C VAL A 232 6.57 -12.87 -6.22
N PRO A 233 7.17 -14.08 -6.39
CA PRO A 233 6.74 -14.99 -7.45
C PRO A 233 5.30 -15.49 -7.33
N HIS A 234 4.67 -15.29 -6.17
CA HIS A 234 3.27 -15.63 -5.90
C HIS A 234 2.42 -14.38 -5.69
N ALA A 235 2.91 -13.40 -4.90
CA ALA A 235 2.15 -12.18 -4.61
C ALA A 235 1.75 -11.41 -5.88
N LEU A 236 2.60 -11.47 -6.92
CA LEU A 236 2.44 -10.78 -8.19
C LEU A 236 2.59 -11.74 -9.38
N GLU A 237 2.07 -12.97 -9.26
CA GLU A 237 2.17 -13.99 -10.31
C GLU A 237 1.29 -13.70 -11.54
N ASP A 238 1.17 -14.63 -12.48
CA ASP A 238 0.31 -14.45 -13.67
C ASP A 238 -1.16 -14.21 -13.28
N CYS A 239 -1.74 -13.09 -13.72
CA CYS A 239 -3.10 -12.70 -13.36
C CYS A 239 -4.20 -13.43 -14.15
N ALA A 240 -3.85 -14.34 -15.07
CA ALA A 240 -4.80 -15.00 -15.97
C ALA A 240 -5.94 -15.74 -15.26
N ASP A 241 -5.71 -16.26 -14.04
CA ASP A 241 -6.76 -16.95 -13.29
C ASP A 241 -7.86 -15.97 -12.83
N PHE A 242 -7.47 -14.74 -12.45
CA PHE A 242 -8.38 -13.67 -12.05
C PHE A 242 -8.94 -12.93 -13.26
N HIS A 243 -8.08 -12.35 -14.09
CA HIS A 243 -8.47 -11.52 -15.23
C HIS A 243 -8.79 -12.32 -16.50
N GLY A 244 -8.72 -13.65 -16.44
CA GLY A 244 -8.96 -14.52 -17.59
C GLY A 244 -7.80 -14.55 -18.59
N PRO A 245 -7.85 -15.46 -19.58
CA PRO A 245 -6.80 -15.54 -20.60
C PRO A 245 -6.64 -14.20 -21.34
N GLN A 246 -5.40 -13.71 -21.44
CA GLN A 246 -5.08 -12.40 -22.06
C GLN A 246 -5.79 -11.20 -21.39
N GLY A 247 -6.15 -11.31 -20.11
CA GLY A 247 -6.73 -10.19 -19.35
C GLY A 247 -8.13 -9.77 -19.82
N ILE A 248 -8.86 -10.63 -20.53
CA ILE A 248 -10.15 -10.26 -21.16
C ILE A 248 -11.27 -9.94 -20.14
N ARG A 249 -11.13 -10.43 -18.89
CA ARG A 249 -12.00 -10.13 -17.75
C ARG A 249 -11.36 -9.15 -16.78
N ASP A 250 -10.40 -8.35 -17.22
CA ASP A 250 -9.91 -7.24 -16.41
C ASP A 250 -10.98 -6.14 -16.35
N ALA A 251 -11.45 -5.81 -15.15
CA ALA A 251 -12.46 -4.78 -14.95
C ALA A 251 -11.95 -3.38 -15.35
N ASN A 252 -10.64 -3.19 -15.45
CA ASN A 252 -10.04 -1.96 -15.97
C ASN A 252 -10.53 -1.64 -17.39
N ASN A 253 -10.81 -2.65 -18.21
CA ASN A 253 -11.37 -2.49 -19.55
C ASN A 253 -12.75 -1.81 -19.53
N ILE A 254 -13.54 -2.02 -18.48
CA ILE A 254 -14.84 -1.36 -18.29
C ILE A 254 -14.62 0.08 -17.82
N LEU A 255 -13.72 0.28 -16.84
CA LEU A 255 -13.39 1.59 -16.29
C LEU A 255 -12.83 2.55 -17.36
N GLU A 256 -12.05 2.03 -18.31
CA GLU A 256 -11.50 2.79 -19.45
C GLU A 256 -12.47 2.93 -20.64
N GLY A 257 -13.65 2.31 -20.60
CA GLY A 257 -14.60 2.33 -21.72
C GLY A 257 -14.15 1.50 -22.94
N THR A 258 -13.24 0.54 -22.74
CA THR A 258 -12.67 -0.35 -23.76
C THR A 258 -12.94 -1.83 -23.43
N PRO A 259 -14.20 -2.27 -23.28
CA PRO A 259 -14.57 -3.57 -22.67
C PRO A 259 -14.10 -4.83 -23.41
N VAL A 260 -13.50 -4.69 -24.59
CA VAL A 260 -12.93 -5.79 -25.39
C VAL A 260 -11.40 -5.73 -25.45
N ALA A 261 -10.77 -4.82 -24.70
CA ALA A 261 -9.33 -4.73 -24.57
C ALA A 261 -8.78 -5.97 -23.85
N THR A 262 -7.48 -6.18 -24.02
CA THR A 262 -6.73 -7.33 -23.51
C THR A 262 -5.38 -6.82 -23.06
N HIS A 263 -4.73 -7.55 -22.17
CA HIS A 263 -3.36 -7.28 -21.76
C HIS A 263 -2.59 -8.59 -21.54
N ASP A 264 -1.27 -8.51 -21.57
CA ASP A 264 -0.42 -9.65 -21.22
C ASP A 264 -0.43 -9.86 -19.71
N THR A 265 -0.94 -11.01 -19.27
CA THR A 265 -1.23 -11.31 -17.86
C THR A 265 0.02 -11.67 -17.06
N GLN A 266 1.16 -11.86 -17.73
CA GLN A 266 2.38 -12.30 -17.09
C GLN A 266 2.90 -11.24 -16.10
N GLY A 267 2.84 -11.59 -14.80
CA GLY A 267 3.41 -10.82 -13.71
C GLY A 267 4.91 -11.07 -13.53
N TRP A 268 5.32 -11.35 -12.29
CA TRP A 268 6.73 -11.62 -11.97
C TRP A 268 7.32 -12.75 -12.83
N PRO A 269 8.58 -12.65 -13.32
CA PRO A 269 9.49 -11.51 -13.19
C PRO A 269 9.44 -10.53 -14.39
N THR A 270 8.64 -10.80 -15.42
CA THR A 270 8.74 -10.09 -16.71
C THR A 270 7.85 -8.86 -16.80
N PHE A 271 6.66 -8.87 -16.17
CA PHE A 271 5.73 -7.74 -16.12
C PHE A 271 5.50 -7.12 -17.50
N VAL A 272 5.10 -7.94 -18.47
CA VAL A 272 4.99 -7.52 -19.88
C VAL A 272 3.87 -6.50 -20.05
N GLY A 273 2.70 -6.77 -19.46
CA GLY A 273 1.50 -5.95 -19.60
C GLY A 273 1.18 -5.08 -18.39
N TRP A 274 1.61 -5.42 -17.18
CA TRP A 274 1.26 -4.72 -15.94
C TRP A 274 2.45 -4.77 -14.97
N PRO A 275 2.53 -3.93 -13.92
CA PRO A 275 1.62 -2.84 -13.61
C PRO A 275 1.82 -1.63 -14.54
N GLN A 276 0.75 -0.86 -14.75
CA GLN A 276 0.73 0.41 -15.48
C GLN A 276 -0.09 1.43 -14.70
N ARG A 277 0.18 2.73 -14.91
CA ARG A 277 -0.46 3.82 -14.15
C ARG A 277 -1.99 3.83 -14.24
N ASN A 278 -2.54 3.32 -15.34
CA ASN A 278 -3.97 3.27 -15.64
C ASN A 278 -4.56 1.86 -15.48
N PHE A 279 -3.81 0.89 -14.96
CA PHE A 279 -4.29 -0.47 -14.72
C PHE A 279 -4.62 -0.62 -13.24
N LEU A 280 -5.84 -0.24 -12.87
CA LEU A 280 -6.23 0.01 -11.47
C LEU A 280 -6.69 -1.25 -10.73
N THR A 281 -6.81 -2.36 -11.45
CA THR A 281 -7.24 -3.68 -10.99
C THR A 281 -6.07 -4.60 -10.61
N HIS A 282 -4.87 -4.06 -10.48
CA HIS A 282 -3.69 -4.78 -10.02
C HIS A 282 -3.15 -4.15 -8.73
N GLN A 283 -2.60 -4.97 -7.84
CA GLN A 283 -1.86 -4.52 -6.67
C GLN A 283 -0.66 -3.67 -7.14
N VAL A 284 -0.57 -2.43 -6.64
CA VAL A 284 0.51 -1.48 -7.00
C VAL A 284 1.36 -1.07 -5.80
N MET A 285 1.06 -1.59 -4.61
CA MET A 285 1.70 -1.33 -3.33
C MET A 285 2.27 -2.59 -2.66
N TYR A 286 2.80 -3.53 -3.44
CA TYR A 286 3.64 -4.61 -2.90
C TYR A 286 4.67 -4.06 -1.90
N TYR A 287 4.89 -4.75 -0.77
CA TYR A 287 5.59 -4.16 0.38
C TYR A 287 7.01 -3.63 0.06
N LYS A 288 7.74 -4.24 -0.88
CA LYS A 288 9.07 -3.76 -1.34
C LYS A 288 9.01 -2.46 -2.12
N TRP A 289 7.91 -2.19 -2.82
CA TRP A 289 7.69 -0.91 -3.48
C TRP A 289 7.45 0.20 -2.45
N VAL A 290 6.71 -0.08 -1.38
CA VAL A 290 6.56 0.84 -0.24
C VAL A 290 7.88 1.01 0.50
N GLU A 291 8.66 -0.06 0.67
CA GLU A 291 10.01 0.02 1.25
C GLU A 291 10.92 0.95 0.44
N ARG A 292 10.91 0.87 -0.90
CA ARG A 292 11.68 1.77 -1.77
C ARG A 292 11.31 3.25 -1.54
N ALA A 293 10.03 3.55 -1.36
CA ALA A 293 9.56 4.89 -1.03
C ALA A 293 9.99 5.32 0.39
N TRP A 294 9.90 4.43 1.37
CA TRP A 294 10.39 4.66 2.74
C TRP A 294 11.89 4.93 2.79
N LEU A 295 12.72 4.12 2.13
CA LEU A 295 14.15 4.35 2.04
C LEU A 295 14.46 5.76 1.50
N SER A 296 13.63 6.25 0.57
CA SER A 296 13.79 7.54 -0.12
C SER A 296 13.18 8.74 0.60
N GLY A 297 12.54 8.55 1.77
CA GLY A 297 12.10 9.64 2.64
C GLY A 297 10.62 9.65 3.03
N LEU A 298 9.82 8.66 2.60
CA LEU A 298 8.45 8.49 3.10
C LEU A 298 8.50 8.15 4.60
N ARG A 299 7.78 8.90 5.43
CA ARG A 299 7.80 8.73 6.90
C ARG A 299 6.41 8.63 7.52
N LEU A 300 5.37 9.02 6.79
CA LEU A 300 3.99 8.84 7.23
C LEU A 300 3.14 8.35 6.06
N ILE A 301 2.34 7.31 6.28
CA ILE A 301 1.21 6.98 5.42
C ILE A 301 -0.09 6.99 6.22
N VAL A 302 -1.19 7.41 5.61
CA VAL A 302 -2.53 7.11 6.10
C VAL A 302 -3.16 6.10 5.16
N ASN A 303 -3.44 4.91 5.68
CA ASN A 303 -3.99 3.81 4.90
C ASN A 303 -5.45 3.55 5.26
N HIS A 304 -6.33 3.62 4.27
CA HIS A 304 -7.76 3.50 4.46
C HIS A 304 -8.25 2.12 4.04
N GLY A 305 -8.93 1.41 4.95
CA GLY A 305 -9.80 0.31 4.55
C GLY A 305 -10.95 0.89 3.71
N THR A 306 -11.11 0.39 2.48
CA THR A 306 -12.07 0.95 1.52
C THR A 306 -12.93 -0.09 0.84
N ASN A 307 -14.14 0.32 0.48
CA ASN A 307 -15.11 -0.45 -0.28
C ASN A 307 -16.27 0.47 -0.72
N ILE A 308 -16.87 0.11 -1.86
CA ILE A 308 -18.18 0.59 -2.26
C ILE A 308 -19.03 -0.66 -2.51
N ALA A 309 -20.02 -0.90 -1.66
CA ALA A 309 -20.85 -2.11 -1.70
C ALA A 309 -21.43 -2.38 -3.09
N ALA A 310 -22.09 -1.40 -3.73
CA ALA A 310 -22.62 -1.56 -5.10
C ALA A 310 -21.53 -1.91 -6.13
N LEU A 311 -20.36 -1.27 -6.06
CA LEU A 311 -19.27 -1.56 -6.99
C LEU A 311 -18.75 -2.98 -6.80
N CYS A 312 -18.58 -3.40 -5.54
CA CYS A 312 -18.17 -4.75 -5.20
C CYS A 312 -19.19 -5.80 -5.68
N GLU A 313 -20.49 -5.54 -5.53
CA GLU A 313 -21.57 -6.42 -6.00
C GLU A 313 -21.55 -6.59 -7.52
N VAL A 314 -21.25 -5.52 -8.27
CA VAL A 314 -21.01 -5.62 -9.72
C VAL A 314 -19.72 -6.39 -10.00
N GLY A 315 -18.65 -6.10 -9.26
CA GLY A 315 -17.35 -6.75 -9.38
C GLY A 315 -17.42 -8.26 -9.20
N LYS A 316 -18.13 -8.75 -8.18
CA LYS A 316 -18.24 -10.20 -7.92
C LYS A 316 -18.97 -10.97 -9.00
N LEU A 317 -19.95 -10.34 -9.65
CA LEU A 317 -20.63 -10.91 -10.81
C LEU A 317 -19.70 -10.99 -12.01
N TYR A 318 -18.89 -9.95 -12.23
CA TYR A 318 -17.94 -9.88 -13.34
C TYR A 318 -16.76 -10.85 -13.18
N SER A 319 -16.18 -10.90 -11.98
CA SER A 319 -15.04 -11.77 -11.65
C SER A 319 -15.45 -13.22 -11.34
N LEU A 320 -16.75 -13.55 -11.35
CA LEU A 320 -17.28 -14.88 -11.06
C LEU A 320 -16.93 -15.39 -9.64
N THR A 321 -16.98 -14.49 -8.67
CA THR A 321 -16.64 -14.69 -7.25
C THR A 321 -17.89 -14.50 -6.37
N PRO A 322 -18.98 -15.26 -6.57
CA PRO A 322 -20.29 -14.97 -5.99
C PRO A 322 -20.35 -14.99 -4.45
N THR A 323 -19.32 -15.53 -3.79
CA THR A 323 -19.18 -15.60 -2.33
C THR A 323 -18.32 -14.47 -1.75
N ALA A 324 -17.77 -13.58 -2.57
CA ALA A 324 -17.02 -12.43 -2.09
C ALA A 324 -17.88 -11.56 -1.17
N ASP A 325 -17.29 -11.10 -0.08
CA ASP A 325 -17.92 -10.17 0.85
C ASP A 325 -17.91 -8.76 0.26
N CYS A 326 -19.06 -8.09 0.27
CA CYS A 326 -19.23 -6.72 -0.23
C CYS A 326 -19.82 -5.78 0.81
N ASN A 327 -19.93 -6.19 2.08
CA ASN A 327 -20.33 -5.28 3.13
C ASN A 327 -19.18 -4.29 3.44
N ASP A 328 -19.45 -3.00 3.33
CA ASP A 328 -18.48 -1.93 3.51
C ASP A 328 -17.73 -2.01 4.84
N ALA A 329 -18.43 -2.12 5.97
CA ALA A 329 -17.79 -2.16 7.28
C ALA A 329 -16.96 -3.44 7.49
N SER A 330 -17.43 -4.58 6.99
CA SER A 330 -16.72 -5.87 7.06
C SER A 330 -15.44 -5.84 6.24
N VAL A 331 -15.54 -5.48 4.96
CA VAL A 331 -14.39 -5.47 4.03
C VAL A 331 -13.34 -4.45 4.45
N SER A 332 -13.73 -3.24 4.83
CA SER A 332 -12.78 -2.23 5.32
C SER A 332 -12.10 -2.65 6.63
N THR A 333 -12.82 -3.32 7.55
CA THR A 333 -12.24 -3.88 8.77
C THR A 333 -11.19 -4.95 8.45
N LYS A 334 -11.51 -5.89 7.54
CA LYS A 334 -10.58 -6.95 7.11
C LYS A 334 -9.29 -6.37 6.50
N GLN A 335 -9.39 -5.32 5.69
CA GLN A 335 -8.22 -4.62 5.14
C GLN A 335 -7.37 -4.00 6.25
N VAL A 336 -7.99 -3.36 7.25
CA VAL A 336 -7.27 -2.78 8.38
C VAL A 336 -6.59 -3.87 9.23
N GLU A 337 -7.25 -4.99 9.47
CA GLU A 337 -6.67 -6.15 10.16
C GLU A 337 -5.49 -6.72 9.38
N TYR A 338 -5.61 -6.84 8.06
CA TYR A 338 -4.55 -7.30 7.18
C TYR A 338 -3.28 -6.45 7.27
N LEU A 339 -3.39 -5.13 7.49
CA LEU A 339 -2.21 -4.26 7.68
C LEU A 339 -1.38 -4.62 8.93
N TYR A 340 -1.98 -5.22 9.97
CA TYR A 340 -1.22 -5.76 11.09
C TYR A 340 -0.42 -7.00 10.66
N GLU A 341 -0.95 -7.83 9.77
CA GLU A 341 -0.20 -8.94 9.18
C GLU A 341 0.90 -8.45 8.24
N VAL A 342 0.68 -7.37 7.49
CA VAL A 342 1.73 -6.69 6.71
C VAL A 342 2.86 -6.25 7.64
N GLN A 343 2.54 -5.63 8.78
CA GLN A 343 3.53 -5.24 9.79
C GLN A 343 4.33 -6.46 10.29
N ASP A 344 3.64 -7.55 10.62
CA ASP A 344 4.27 -8.78 11.10
C ASP A 344 5.13 -9.45 10.02
N TYR A 345 4.72 -9.38 8.76
CA TYR A 345 5.51 -9.87 7.64
C TYR A 345 6.78 -9.03 7.46
N VAL A 346 6.68 -7.70 7.49
CA VAL A 346 7.86 -6.82 7.46
C VAL A 346 8.77 -7.10 8.66
N ASP A 347 8.22 -7.35 9.85
CA ASP A 347 8.99 -7.79 11.02
C ASP A 347 9.71 -9.12 10.78
N ALA A 348 9.04 -10.11 10.18
CA ALA A 348 9.62 -11.40 9.86
C ALA A 348 10.83 -11.28 8.93
N GLN A 349 10.76 -10.38 7.94
CA GLN A 349 11.88 -10.10 7.04
C GLN A 349 13.03 -9.34 7.72
N ASN A 350 12.79 -8.69 8.87
CA ASN A 350 13.73 -7.79 9.53
C ASN A 350 14.20 -8.30 10.91
N GLY A 351 14.10 -9.60 11.16
CA GLY A 351 14.65 -10.23 12.38
C GLY A 351 13.68 -10.30 13.56
N GLY A 352 12.37 -10.18 13.32
CA GLY A 352 11.32 -10.50 14.28
C GLY A 352 10.49 -9.30 14.76
N PRO A 353 9.62 -9.51 15.76
CA PRO A 353 8.62 -8.52 16.16
C PRO A 353 9.22 -7.15 16.54
N GLY A 354 8.66 -6.09 15.98
CA GLY A 354 9.06 -4.70 16.20
C GLY A 354 10.38 -4.27 15.54
N LYS A 355 11.04 -5.15 14.77
CA LYS A 355 12.34 -4.87 14.13
C LYS A 355 12.22 -4.28 12.73
N GLY A 356 11.11 -4.50 12.05
CA GLY A 356 10.82 -3.98 10.72
C GLY A 356 10.50 -2.48 10.70
N TRP A 357 10.54 -1.90 9.50
CA TRP A 357 10.39 -0.47 9.28
C TRP A 357 8.93 0.02 9.24
N PHE A 358 7.95 -0.85 9.03
CA PHE A 358 6.52 -0.48 8.93
C PHE A 358 5.86 -0.52 10.30
N ARG A 359 5.33 0.59 10.85
CA ARG A 359 4.68 0.62 12.17
C ARG A 359 3.31 1.27 12.15
N ILE A 360 2.29 0.53 12.55
CA ILE A 360 0.96 1.07 12.84
C ILE A 360 1.04 1.94 14.10
N VAL A 361 0.54 3.17 14.01
CA VAL A 361 0.53 4.16 15.10
C VAL A 361 -0.88 4.64 15.42
N LYS A 362 -1.14 4.85 16.71
CA LYS A 362 -2.46 5.18 17.26
C LYS A 362 -2.50 6.54 17.96
N SER A 363 -1.38 7.27 17.99
CA SER A 363 -1.31 8.64 18.48
C SER A 363 -0.24 9.46 17.73
N PRO A 364 -0.33 10.80 17.73
CA PRO A 364 0.72 11.64 17.16
C PRO A 364 2.09 11.44 17.84
N LEU A 365 2.11 11.16 19.15
CA LEU A 365 3.34 10.88 19.88
C LEU A 365 4.00 9.59 19.38
N GLU A 366 3.24 8.52 19.20
CA GLU A 366 3.74 7.27 18.62
C GLU A 366 4.27 7.50 17.20
N ALA A 367 3.59 8.31 16.38
CA ALA A 367 4.07 8.68 15.05
C ALA A 367 5.44 9.39 15.12
N ARG A 368 5.61 10.34 16.05
CA ARG A 368 6.90 11.01 16.29
C ARG A 368 7.97 10.01 16.72
N GLU A 369 7.68 9.10 17.64
CA GLU A 369 8.63 8.08 18.11
C GLU A 369 9.09 7.16 16.97
N VAL A 370 8.15 6.65 16.18
CA VAL A 370 8.41 5.77 15.03
C VAL A 370 9.26 6.48 13.98
N ILE A 371 8.88 7.69 13.57
CA ILE A 371 9.64 8.46 12.57
C ILE A 371 11.05 8.77 13.08
N ASN A 372 11.20 9.08 14.37
CA ASN A 372 12.50 9.34 14.96
C ASN A 372 13.40 8.10 15.03
N ASP A 373 12.84 6.89 15.11
CA ASP A 373 13.61 5.64 14.96
C ASP A 373 14.01 5.36 13.49
N GLY A 374 13.57 6.20 12.54
CA GLY A 374 13.82 6.05 11.11
C GLY A 374 12.78 5.16 10.41
N LYS A 375 11.67 4.85 11.07
CA LYS A 375 10.63 3.94 10.58
C LYS A 375 9.47 4.70 9.90
N LEU A 376 8.64 3.98 9.18
CA LEU A 376 7.40 4.47 8.59
C LEU A 376 6.27 4.42 9.63
N ALA A 377 5.66 5.58 9.92
CA ALA A 377 4.43 5.65 10.69
C ALA A 377 3.21 5.42 9.79
N VAL A 378 2.36 4.47 10.17
CA VAL A 378 1.17 4.04 9.42
C VAL A 378 -0.06 4.37 10.25
N VAL A 379 -0.81 5.38 9.83
CA VAL A 379 -2.07 5.77 10.45
C VAL A 379 -3.18 5.00 9.77
N LEU A 380 -4.03 4.34 10.55
CA LEU A 380 -5.16 3.57 10.02
C LEU A 380 -6.37 4.48 9.81
N GLY A 381 -7.01 4.34 8.66
CA GLY A 381 -8.20 5.09 8.28
C GLY A 381 -9.32 4.21 7.72
N ILE A 382 -10.51 4.81 7.54
CA ILE A 382 -11.65 4.18 6.87
C ILE A 382 -12.23 5.17 5.85
N GLU A 383 -12.47 4.66 4.64
CA GLU A 383 -13.17 5.36 3.57
C GLU A 383 -14.12 4.39 2.89
N VAL A 384 -15.41 4.50 3.20
CA VAL A 384 -16.43 3.62 2.60
C VAL A 384 -17.71 4.40 2.35
N ALA A 385 -18.50 3.94 1.38
CA ALA A 385 -19.80 4.52 1.06
C ALA A 385 -20.73 4.58 2.28
N GLN A 386 -20.83 3.46 3.01
CA GLN A 386 -21.75 3.31 4.14
C GLN A 386 -20.99 3.16 5.45
N VAL A 387 -20.21 4.18 5.82
CA VAL A 387 -19.43 4.16 7.07
C VAL A 387 -20.33 3.89 8.28
N PHE A 388 -19.84 3.09 9.23
CA PHE A 388 -20.61 2.59 10.39
C PHE A 388 -21.79 1.67 10.04
N ASN A 389 -21.79 1.05 8.85
CA ASN A 389 -22.96 0.35 8.27
C ASN A 389 -24.20 1.26 8.22
N CYS A 390 -23.99 2.55 7.97
CA CYS A 390 -25.03 3.57 8.04
C CYS A 390 -25.57 3.93 6.65
N GLY A 391 -25.95 2.90 5.88
CA GLY A 391 -26.56 3.02 4.56
C GLY A 391 -27.97 3.61 4.59
N VAL A 392 -28.53 3.90 3.43
CA VAL A 392 -29.90 4.43 3.29
C VAL A 392 -30.63 3.75 2.15
N THR A 393 -31.92 3.48 2.33
CA THR A 393 -32.81 3.00 1.26
C THR A 393 -33.91 4.03 1.01
N MET A 394 -33.99 4.48 -0.23
CA MET A 394 -34.93 5.47 -0.74
C MET A 394 -36.02 4.78 -1.55
N LEU A 395 -37.25 4.83 -1.04
CA LEU A 395 -38.41 4.27 -1.72
C LEU A 395 -39.20 5.35 -2.50
N PRO A 396 -40.09 4.95 -3.42
CA PRO A 396 -41.00 5.88 -4.08
C PRO A 396 -41.85 6.69 -3.07
N GLY A 397 -42.10 7.96 -3.39
CA GLY A 397 -42.87 8.86 -2.52
C GLY A 397 -42.07 9.49 -1.38
N ASP A 398 -40.75 9.63 -1.56
CA ASP A 398 -39.82 10.29 -0.62
C ASP A 398 -39.80 9.67 0.77
N ILE A 399 -39.92 8.33 0.80
CA ILE A 399 -39.78 7.54 2.01
C ILE A 399 -38.31 7.13 2.14
N GLU A 400 -37.65 7.68 3.14
CA GLU A 400 -36.27 7.34 3.53
C GLU A 400 -36.29 6.28 4.65
N ILE A 401 -35.59 5.17 4.44
CA ILE A 401 -35.33 4.14 5.45
C ILE A 401 -33.84 4.20 5.78
N ARG A 402 -33.54 4.65 7.00
CA ARG A 402 -32.18 4.68 7.53
C ARG A 402 -31.80 3.32 8.10
N GLN A 403 -30.58 2.87 7.85
CA GLN A 403 -30.10 1.54 8.25
C GLN A 403 -29.31 1.54 9.56
N CYS A 404 -29.30 2.68 10.26
CA CYS A 404 -28.54 2.93 11.48
C CYS A 404 -29.31 3.94 12.36
N ASP A 405 -28.87 4.04 13.60
CA ASP A 405 -29.23 5.11 14.54
C ASP A 405 -27.97 5.66 15.24
N GLU A 406 -28.17 6.65 16.11
CA GLU A 406 -27.08 7.28 16.89
C GLU A 406 -26.29 6.28 17.75
N GLN A 407 -26.97 5.25 18.30
CA GLN A 407 -26.31 4.25 19.14
C GLN A 407 -25.34 3.40 18.30
N GLN A 408 -25.79 2.91 17.15
CA GLN A 408 -24.93 2.13 16.24
C GLN A 408 -23.73 2.96 15.77
N ILE A 409 -23.93 4.23 15.42
CA ILE A 409 -22.83 5.14 15.03
C ILE A 409 -21.78 5.23 16.14
N SER A 410 -22.20 5.43 17.39
CA SER A 410 -21.29 5.48 18.53
C SER A 410 -20.54 4.17 18.76
N GLU A 411 -21.23 3.03 18.70
CA GLU A 411 -20.64 1.71 18.89
C GLU A 411 -19.59 1.39 17.80
N GLU A 412 -19.85 1.76 16.55
CA GLU A 412 -18.89 1.57 15.46
C GLU A 412 -17.70 2.52 15.54
N ILE A 413 -17.90 3.77 15.97
CA ILE A 413 -16.79 4.70 16.26
C ILE A 413 -15.88 4.11 17.35
N ASP A 414 -16.47 3.56 18.42
CA ASP A 414 -15.72 2.91 19.49
C ASP A 414 -14.94 1.69 18.98
N ARG A 415 -15.60 0.81 18.22
CA ARG A 415 -14.99 -0.38 17.63
C ARG A 415 -13.79 -0.02 16.72
N LEU A 416 -13.96 0.94 15.83
CA LEU A 416 -12.89 1.39 14.93
C LEU A 416 -11.73 2.03 15.69
N TRP A 417 -12.03 2.83 16.72
CA TRP A 417 -11.00 3.42 17.58
C TRP A 417 -10.19 2.35 18.32
N GLU A 418 -10.84 1.30 18.83
CA GLU A 418 -10.18 0.16 19.49
C GLU A 418 -9.30 -0.64 18.52
N LEU A 419 -9.77 -0.84 17.28
CA LEU A 419 -8.99 -1.45 16.19
C LEU A 419 -7.75 -0.63 15.83
N GLY A 420 -7.75 0.67 16.14
CA GLY A 420 -6.61 1.57 15.92
C GLY A 420 -6.82 2.62 14.84
N VAL A 421 -8.02 2.71 14.26
CA VAL A 421 -8.37 3.71 13.26
C VAL A 421 -8.37 5.11 13.86
N ARG A 422 -7.80 6.08 13.15
CA ARG A 422 -7.63 7.47 13.61
C ARG A 422 -8.06 8.52 12.59
N HIS A 423 -8.33 8.13 11.33
CA HIS A 423 -8.74 9.02 10.25
C HIS A 423 -10.01 8.48 9.58
N ILE A 424 -11.10 9.25 9.57
CA ILE A 424 -12.41 8.81 9.08
C ILE A 424 -12.90 9.73 7.98
N TYR A 425 -13.39 9.12 6.92
CA TYR A 425 -14.27 9.74 5.93
C TYR A 425 -15.73 9.54 6.35
N PRO A 426 -16.46 10.61 6.72
CA PRO A 426 -17.89 10.49 7.02
C PRO A 426 -18.74 10.27 5.76
N TYR A 427 -18.19 10.62 4.59
CA TYR A 427 -18.82 10.55 3.29
C TYR A 427 -17.86 9.93 2.28
N HIS A 428 -18.39 9.21 1.31
CA HIS A 428 -17.64 8.70 0.16
C HIS A 428 -18.52 8.85 -1.10
N ASP A 429 -18.38 7.98 -2.08
CA ASP A 429 -18.99 8.12 -3.41
C ASP A 429 -20.50 7.92 -3.50
N ILE A 430 -21.17 7.45 -2.44
CA ILE A 430 -22.59 7.09 -2.45
C ILE A 430 -23.31 7.80 -1.31
N ASP A 431 -24.57 8.18 -1.54
CA ASP A 431 -25.42 8.75 -0.49
C ASP A 431 -25.64 7.75 0.64
N SER A 432 -25.58 8.23 1.87
CA SER A 432 -25.76 7.42 3.08
C SER A 432 -26.80 8.04 4.00
N SER A 433 -27.08 7.37 5.12
CA SER A 433 -27.94 7.95 6.16
C SER A 433 -27.32 9.19 6.80
N LEU A 434 -26.01 9.41 6.67
CA LEU A 434 -25.31 10.58 7.18
C LEU A 434 -25.45 11.81 6.27
N GLY A 435 -25.74 11.61 4.97
CA GLY A 435 -25.89 12.71 4.03
C GLY A 435 -25.49 12.36 2.59
N GLY A 436 -25.20 13.40 1.81
CA GLY A 436 -24.95 13.28 0.37
C GLY A 436 -23.48 13.22 -0.02
N ALA A 437 -23.20 12.44 -1.05
CA ALA A 437 -21.88 12.34 -1.70
C ALA A 437 -21.58 13.53 -2.62
N GLY A 438 -20.30 13.85 -2.78
CA GLY A 438 -19.76 14.82 -3.70
C GLY A 438 -19.84 14.32 -5.13
N ILE A 439 -20.46 15.10 -6.02
CA ILE A 439 -20.57 14.74 -7.43
C ILE A 439 -19.37 15.26 -8.20
N PHE A 440 -18.52 14.34 -8.68
CA PHE A 440 -17.39 14.65 -9.57
C PHE A 440 -17.36 13.76 -10.84
N SER A 441 -18.11 12.65 -10.85
CA SER A 441 -18.37 11.80 -12.02
C SER A 441 -19.86 11.42 -12.06
N GLY A 442 -20.57 11.83 -13.12
CA GLY A 442 -22.05 11.86 -13.12
C GLY A 442 -22.75 10.57 -13.59
N ASP A 443 -22.04 9.65 -14.25
CA ASP A 443 -22.66 8.54 -14.97
C ASP A 443 -22.58 7.22 -14.18
N VAL A 444 -21.39 6.64 -14.03
CA VAL A 444 -21.19 5.33 -13.37
C VAL A 444 -21.54 5.39 -11.88
N ILE A 445 -21.05 6.39 -11.16
CA ILE A 445 -21.27 6.50 -9.71
C ILE A 445 -22.75 6.77 -9.39
N ASN A 446 -23.45 7.51 -10.25
CA ASN A 446 -24.89 7.73 -10.08
C ASN A 446 -25.71 6.43 -10.24
N PHE A 447 -25.27 5.53 -11.13
CA PHE A 447 -25.86 4.18 -11.20
C PHE A 447 -25.57 3.35 -9.95
N LEU A 448 -24.32 3.36 -9.46
CA LEU A 448 -23.98 2.68 -8.21
C LEU A 448 -24.79 3.24 -7.03
N ASN A 449 -25.03 4.55 -7.00
CA ASN A 449 -25.88 5.19 -6.00
C ASN A 449 -27.31 4.65 -6.07
N PHE A 450 -27.85 4.47 -7.28
CA PHE A 450 -29.16 3.84 -7.46
C PHE A 450 -29.18 2.38 -7.00
N LEU A 451 -28.12 1.60 -7.27
CA LEU A 451 -28.04 0.20 -6.82
C LEU A 451 -28.03 0.08 -5.29
N ASP A 452 -27.26 0.92 -4.60
CA ASP A 452 -27.15 0.87 -3.13
C ASP A 452 -28.33 1.52 -2.43
N THR A 453 -28.83 2.65 -2.95
CA THR A 453 -29.84 3.45 -2.25
C THR A 453 -31.24 3.28 -2.80
N GLY A 454 -31.42 2.70 -3.99
CA GLY A 454 -32.71 2.64 -4.68
C GLY A 454 -33.11 3.93 -5.41
N ARG A 455 -32.24 4.95 -5.46
CA ARG A 455 -32.52 6.23 -6.12
C ARG A 455 -31.27 6.82 -6.79
N PHE A 456 -31.43 7.45 -7.95
CA PHE A 456 -30.40 8.30 -8.53
C PHE A 456 -30.27 9.61 -7.74
N TRP A 457 -29.13 10.30 -7.83
CA TRP A 457 -28.98 11.58 -7.14
C TRP A 457 -30.03 12.59 -7.58
N GLU A 458 -30.60 13.27 -6.58
CA GLU A 458 -31.27 14.54 -6.78
C GLU A 458 -30.21 15.65 -6.79
N THR A 459 -30.35 16.64 -7.68
CA THR A 459 -29.27 17.62 -7.88
C THR A 459 -29.75 19.06 -7.85
N THR A 460 -28.90 19.92 -7.29
CA THR A 460 -29.06 21.37 -7.22
C THR A 460 -27.96 22.07 -8.03
N GLU A 461 -28.12 23.37 -8.27
CA GLU A 461 -26.98 24.21 -8.63
C GLU A 461 -25.98 24.21 -7.47
N CYS A 462 -24.69 24.21 -7.80
CA CYS A 462 -23.64 24.34 -6.80
C CYS A 462 -23.68 25.73 -6.17
N ARG A 463 -23.33 25.82 -4.89
CA ARG A 463 -23.21 27.11 -4.18
C ARG A 463 -22.24 28.05 -4.92
N GLU A 464 -22.58 29.35 -4.96
CA GLU A 464 -21.68 30.41 -5.44
C GLU A 464 -20.37 30.45 -4.65
N HIS A 465 -19.27 30.72 -5.33
CA HIS A 465 -17.93 30.78 -4.74
C HIS A 465 -17.05 31.79 -5.49
N PRO A 466 -15.92 32.23 -4.91
CA PRO A 466 -14.98 33.10 -5.61
C PRO A 466 -14.46 32.43 -6.89
N GLU A 467 -14.74 33.02 -8.06
CA GLU A 467 -14.32 32.48 -9.36
C GLU A 467 -12.92 32.96 -9.78
N ASP A 468 -12.41 34.04 -9.16
CA ASP A 468 -11.12 34.66 -9.44
C ASP A 468 -9.97 34.15 -8.54
N GLU A 469 -10.28 33.26 -7.60
CA GLU A 469 -9.30 32.59 -6.74
C GLU A 469 -9.13 31.11 -7.16
N PRO A 470 -7.93 30.51 -6.99
CA PRO A 470 -7.74 29.10 -7.28
C PRO A 470 -8.59 28.23 -6.36
N ALA A 471 -9.24 27.21 -6.93
CA ALA A 471 -9.82 26.11 -6.17
C ALA A 471 -8.82 24.95 -6.01
N VAL A 472 -8.98 24.18 -4.95
CA VAL A 472 -8.34 22.86 -4.82
C VAL A 472 -8.91 21.98 -5.93
N ARG A 473 -10.24 21.84 -5.93
CA ARG A 473 -11.02 21.21 -6.99
C ARG A 473 -12.33 21.95 -7.19
N TYR A 474 -12.70 22.20 -8.44
CA TYR A 474 -13.96 22.86 -8.76
C TYR A 474 -15.15 21.92 -8.46
N PRO A 475 -16.22 22.43 -7.84
CA PRO A 475 -17.37 21.61 -7.49
C PRO A 475 -18.28 21.29 -8.67
N GLY A 476 -18.97 20.16 -8.54
CA GLY A 476 -20.02 19.70 -9.45
C GLY A 476 -19.54 19.16 -10.79
N THR A 477 -20.43 18.41 -11.43
CA THR A 477 -20.22 17.84 -12.76
C THR A 477 -21.44 18.06 -13.65
N GLU A 478 -21.26 17.97 -14.97
CA GLU A 478 -22.40 17.93 -15.87
C GLU A 478 -23.08 16.57 -15.74
N MET A 479 -24.28 16.57 -15.20
CA MET A 479 -25.04 15.34 -15.00
C MET A 479 -25.71 14.95 -16.31
N THR A 480 -25.47 13.73 -16.74
CA THR A 480 -26.14 13.18 -17.92
C THR A 480 -27.14 12.11 -17.50
N THR A 481 -28.10 11.86 -18.38
CA THR A 481 -28.99 10.70 -18.28
C THR A 481 -28.41 9.51 -19.04
N ALA A 482 -27.14 9.59 -19.43
CA ALA A 482 -26.52 8.62 -20.30
C ALA A 482 -26.32 7.30 -19.56
N ILE A 483 -26.65 6.24 -20.25
CA ILE A 483 -26.35 4.89 -19.81
C ILE A 483 -24.86 4.66 -20.11
N PRO A 484 -24.02 4.28 -19.14
CA PRO A 484 -22.65 3.86 -19.41
C PRO A 484 -22.66 2.76 -20.49
N GLY A 485 -22.03 3.01 -21.64
CA GLY A 485 -22.04 2.09 -22.79
C GLY A 485 -23.33 2.12 -23.60
N THR A 486 -23.57 3.12 -24.45
CA THR A 486 -24.82 3.23 -25.24
C THR A 486 -25.01 2.16 -26.35
N GLY A 487 -24.86 0.87 -26.04
CA GLY A 487 -25.00 -0.32 -26.88
C GLY A 487 -25.60 -1.52 -26.12
N ASN A 488 -25.38 -2.74 -26.63
CA ASN A 488 -25.88 -4.00 -26.05
C ASN A 488 -24.96 -4.56 -24.95
N ASP A 489 -24.32 -3.72 -24.12
CA ASP A 489 -23.44 -4.21 -23.06
C ASP A 489 -24.23 -4.62 -21.79
N PRO A 490 -23.63 -5.46 -20.92
CA PRO A 490 -24.32 -5.99 -19.75
C PRO A 490 -24.72 -4.95 -18.70
N LEU A 491 -23.96 -3.86 -18.55
CA LEU A 491 -24.23 -2.80 -17.57
C LEU A 491 -25.46 -1.99 -18.00
N THR A 492 -25.56 -1.67 -19.29
CA THR A 492 -26.74 -1.06 -19.90
C THR A 492 -27.99 -1.92 -19.76
N ALA A 493 -27.87 -3.22 -20.04
CA ALA A 493 -28.98 -4.15 -19.94
C ALA A 493 -29.48 -4.28 -18.49
N LEU A 494 -28.56 -4.42 -17.53
CA LEU A 494 -28.87 -4.46 -16.11
C LEU A 494 -29.55 -3.16 -15.66
N LEU A 495 -29.01 -2.00 -16.03
CA LEU A 495 -29.61 -0.71 -15.71
C LEU A 495 -31.04 -0.61 -16.24
N LEU A 496 -31.28 -0.92 -17.52
CA LEU A 496 -32.61 -0.85 -18.13
C LEU A 496 -33.59 -1.86 -17.51
N GLU A 497 -33.12 -3.05 -17.15
CA GLU A 497 -33.91 -4.07 -16.47
C GLU A 497 -34.32 -3.61 -15.05
N VAL A 498 -33.36 -3.17 -14.24
CA VAL A 498 -33.61 -2.78 -12.84
C VAL A 498 -34.41 -1.47 -12.76
N THR A 499 -34.20 -0.53 -13.68
CA THR A 499 -34.96 0.74 -13.72
C THR A 499 -36.28 0.65 -14.48
N GLY A 500 -36.58 -0.49 -15.11
CA GLY A 500 -37.71 -0.60 -16.04
C GLY A 500 -37.65 0.41 -17.19
N GLY A 501 -36.44 0.84 -17.57
CA GLY A 501 -36.17 1.82 -18.62
C GLY A 501 -36.43 3.28 -18.24
N THR A 502 -36.65 3.60 -16.96
CA THR A 502 -36.90 4.98 -16.50
C THR A 502 -35.65 5.58 -15.88
N LEU A 503 -35.09 6.60 -16.53
CA LEU A 503 -33.89 7.31 -16.08
C LEU A 503 -34.22 8.75 -15.67
N PRO A 504 -33.49 9.34 -14.71
CA PRO A 504 -33.69 10.73 -14.31
C PRO A 504 -33.39 11.68 -15.48
N THR A 505 -33.98 12.87 -15.48
CA THR A 505 -33.59 13.97 -16.36
C THR A 505 -32.94 15.07 -15.55
N TYR A 506 -31.73 15.47 -15.95
CA TYR A 506 -30.97 16.49 -15.25
C TYR A 506 -31.02 17.84 -15.97
N PRO A 507 -31.13 18.96 -15.24
CA PRO A 507 -30.95 20.28 -15.81
C PRO A 507 -29.55 20.45 -16.41
N PRO A 508 -29.39 21.29 -17.47
CA PRO A 508 -28.07 21.54 -18.05
C PRO A 508 -27.13 22.27 -17.08
N GLY A 509 -25.83 22.15 -17.33
CA GLY A 509 -24.76 22.78 -16.54
C GLY A 509 -24.27 21.91 -15.39
N LYS A 510 -23.25 22.38 -14.68
CA LYS A 510 -22.70 21.67 -13.53
C LYS A 510 -23.71 21.60 -12.39
N ARG A 511 -23.85 20.41 -11.81
CA ARG A 511 -24.78 20.13 -10.72
C ARG A 511 -24.02 19.57 -9.51
N CYS A 512 -24.54 19.90 -8.33
CA CYS A 512 -24.10 19.35 -7.06
C CYS A 512 -25.23 18.51 -6.45
N ASN A 513 -24.88 17.60 -5.53
CA ASN A 513 -25.87 16.78 -4.84
C ASN A 513 -26.81 17.66 -4.02
N ALA A 514 -28.12 17.40 -4.08
CA ALA A 514 -29.10 18.10 -3.25
C ALA A 514 -29.11 17.58 -1.81
N ARG A 515 -28.76 16.31 -1.59
CA ARG A 515 -28.69 15.71 -0.25
C ARG A 515 -27.54 16.35 0.53
N THR A 516 -27.84 16.78 1.75
CA THR A 516 -26.88 17.43 2.66
C THR A 516 -26.64 16.59 3.92
N VAL A 517 -25.85 17.10 4.86
CA VAL A 517 -25.68 16.54 6.21
C VAL A 517 -27.05 16.35 6.85
N THR A 518 -27.38 15.12 7.25
CA THR A 518 -28.62 14.80 7.98
C THR A 518 -28.43 15.03 9.48
N ASP A 519 -29.48 14.85 10.27
CA ASP A 519 -29.40 14.77 11.74
C ASP A 519 -28.44 13.66 12.22
N LEU A 520 -28.44 12.49 11.57
CA LEU A 520 -27.45 11.44 11.88
C LEU A 520 -26.04 11.82 11.42
N GLY A 521 -25.90 12.56 10.32
CA GLY A 521 -24.62 13.11 9.88
C GLY A 521 -24.05 14.12 10.86
N GLU A 522 -24.87 15.05 11.34
CA GLU A 522 -24.49 16.02 12.37
C GLU A 522 -24.09 15.32 13.67
N TYR A 523 -24.85 14.30 14.08
CA TYR A 523 -24.50 13.45 15.22
C TYR A 523 -23.14 12.77 15.02
N ALA A 524 -22.94 12.11 13.87
CA ALA A 524 -21.70 11.40 13.55
C ALA A 524 -20.49 12.33 13.54
N LEU A 525 -20.59 13.50 12.91
CA LEU A 525 -19.52 14.51 12.91
C LEU A 525 -19.14 14.91 14.34
N ASN A 526 -20.13 15.16 15.20
CA ASN A 526 -19.87 15.50 16.59
C ASN A 526 -19.26 14.33 17.38
N ALA A 527 -19.76 13.11 17.19
CA ALA A 527 -19.25 11.91 17.86
C ALA A 527 -17.79 11.60 17.45
N ILE A 528 -17.45 11.76 16.16
CA ILE A 528 -16.08 11.59 15.65
C ILE A 528 -15.15 12.66 16.26
N MET A 529 -15.59 13.91 16.32
CA MET A 529 -14.84 15.00 16.97
C MET A 529 -14.65 14.75 18.47
N ASP A 530 -15.67 14.25 19.17
CA ASP A 530 -15.60 13.90 20.59
C ASP A 530 -14.66 12.72 20.85
N LYS A 531 -14.60 11.77 19.90
CA LYS A 531 -13.63 10.66 19.90
C LYS A 531 -12.22 11.10 19.47
N ARG A 532 -12.04 12.33 19.00
CA ARG A 532 -10.74 12.92 18.63
C ARG A 532 -10.08 12.20 17.46
N MET A 533 -10.88 11.83 16.47
CA MET A 533 -10.42 11.27 15.21
C MET A 533 -10.30 12.36 14.14
N VAL A 534 -9.33 12.23 13.24
CA VAL A 534 -9.21 13.10 12.08
C VAL A 534 -10.44 12.89 11.19
N ILE A 535 -11.10 13.98 10.81
CA ILE A 535 -12.21 13.97 9.84
C ILE A 535 -11.64 14.40 8.49
N ASP A 536 -11.84 13.56 7.48
CA ASP A 536 -11.65 13.93 6.09
C ASP A 536 -12.92 14.58 5.52
N ILE A 537 -12.74 15.69 4.81
CA ILE A 537 -13.83 16.42 4.17
C ILE A 537 -14.03 16.01 2.71
N ASP A 538 -13.11 15.23 2.15
CA ASP A 538 -13.20 14.76 0.77
C ASP A 538 -14.44 13.85 0.61
N HIS A 539 -14.92 13.75 -0.63
CA HIS A 539 -16.18 13.09 -1.03
C HIS A 539 -17.47 13.60 -0.40
N ALA A 540 -17.45 14.49 0.59
CA ALA A 540 -18.69 15.13 1.05
C ALA A 540 -19.30 15.99 -0.08
N ALA A 541 -20.64 16.04 -0.14
CA ALA A 541 -21.31 16.99 -1.03
C ALA A 541 -20.81 18.42 -0.80
N TYR A 542 -20.67 19.20 -1.88
CA TYR A 542 -19.99 20.49 -1.83
C TYR A 542 -20.54 21.47 -0.78
N HIS A 543 -21.86 21.53 -0.62
CA HIS A 543 -22.52 22.33 0.42
C HIS A 543 -22.43 21.70 1.81
N SER A 544 -22.37 20.38 1.92
CA SER A 544 -22.12 19.69 3.20
C SER A 544 -20.78 20.10 3.79
N LYS A 545 -19.78 20.43 2.96
CA LYS A 545 -18.49 20.93 3.43
C LYS A 545 -18.61 22.25 4.20
N ASP A 546 -19.53 23.14 3.84
CA ASP A 546 -19.77 24.36 4.63
C ASP A 546 -20.34 24.01 6.02
N ILE A 547 -21.28 23.07 6.09
CA ILE A 547 -21.87 22.61 7.35
C ILE A 547 -20.83 21.91 8.23
N MET A 548 -19.98 21.07 7.63
CA MET A 548 -18.87 20.41 8.33
C MET A 548 -17.93 21.45 8.94
N LEU A 549 -17.54 22.48 8.18
CA LEU A 549 -16.71 23.57 8.66
C LEU A 549 -17.42 24.41 9.74
N ASP A 550 -18.72 24.68 9.58
CA ASP A 550 -19.52 25.39 10.59
C ASP A 550 -19.56 24.62 11.92
N ILE A 551 -19.70 23.30 11.89
CA ILE A 551 -19.69 22.45 13.09
C ILE A 551 -18.28 22.43 13.73
N ALA A 552 -17.23 22.31 12.90
CA ALA A 552 -15.84 22.35 13.39
C ALA A 552 -15.50 23.70 14.05
N GLU A 553 -15.93 24.81 13.47
CA GLU A 553 -15.70 26.16 14.00
C GLU A 553 -16.47 26.45 15.31
N GLN A 554 -17.50 25.67 15.62
CA GLN A 554 -18.22 25.75 16.91
C GLN A 554 -17.44 25.11 18.06
N ARG A 555 -16.42 24.30 17.79
CA ARG A 555 -15.53 23.76 18.82
C ARG A 555 -14.61 24.86 19.35
N ASP A 556 -14.18 24.74 20.61
CA ASP A 556 -13.20 25.65 21.22
C ASP A 556 -11.94 24.88 21.67
N PRO A 557 -10.76 25.08 21.03
CA PRO A 557 -10.54 25.87 19.80
C PRO A 557 -11.27 25.26 18.58
N PRO A 558 -11.31 25.86 17.39
CA PRO A 558 -11.88 25.21 16.20
C PRO A 558 -11.29 23.81 15.93
N TYR A 559 -12.07 22.90 15.37
CA TYR A 559 -11.65 21.53 15.06
C TYR A 559 -10.94 21.46 13.68
N PRO A 560 -9.69 20.98 13.59
CA PRO A 560 -9.03 20.79 12.31
C PRO A 560 -9.66 19.66 11.49
N MET A 561 -9.73 19.84 10.17
CA MET A 561 -10.11 18.79 9.22
C MET A 561 -8.99 18.56 8.20
N ALA A 562 -9.00 17.38 7.58
CA ALA A 562 -8.13 17.04 6.47
C ALA A 562 -8.91 17.08 5.15
N SER A 563 -8.23 17.47 4.07
CA SER A 563 -8.56 17.08 2.69
C SER A 563 -7.32 16.34 2.21
N SER A 564 -7.41 15.02 2.08
CA SER A 564 -6.21 14.18 1.95
C SER A 564 -5.92 13.72 0.53
N HIS A 565 -6.88 13.79 -0.40
CA HIS A 565 -6.62 13.52 -1.81
C HIS A 565 -7.50 14.38 -2.75
N ASP A 566 -7.09 15.62 -3.02
CA ASP A 566 -7.65 16.46 -4.10
C ASP A 566 -9.07 17.01 -3.89
N ALA A 567 -9.67 16.85 -2.72
CA ALA A 567 -11.00 17.39 -2.46
C ALA A 567 -12.07 16.89 -3.44
N HIS A 568 -12.19 15.57 -3.62
CA HIS A 568 -13.35 14.98 -4.30
C HIS A 568 -14.66 15.59 -3.77
N GLY A 569 -15.58 15.89 -4.69
CA GLY A 569 -16.79 16.70 -4.43
C GLY A 569 -16.61 18.23 -4.48
N GLY A 570 -15.37 18.72 -4.59
CA GLY A 570 -15.01 20.15 -4.70
C GLY A 570 -14.56 20.76 -3.37
N LEU A 571 -13.63 21.71 -3.41
CA LEU A 571 -13.20 22.53 -2.28
C LEU A 571 -12.64 23.84 -2.81
N THR A 572 -13.36 24.91 -2.54
CA THR A 572 -13.09 26.25 -3.09
C THR A 572 -12.21 27.05 -2.15
N SER A 573 -11.69 28.17 -2.66
CA SER A 573 -10.72 28.99 -1.93
C SER A 573 -11.22 29.44 -0.54
N ASP A 574 -12.49 29.85 -0.43
CA ASP A 574 -13.09 30.25 0.84
C ASP A 574 -13.13 29.10 1.86
N GLN A 575 -13.43 27.88 1.42
CA GLN A 575 -13.43 26.70 2.28
C GLN A 575 -12.00 26.28 2.66
N ALA A 576 -11.06 26.31 1.71
CA ALA A 576 -9.65 26.02 1.95
C ALA A 576 -9.04 26.98 3.00
N ILE A 577 -9.35 28.27 2.90
CA ILE A 577 -8.92 29.30 3.86
C ILE A 577 -9.47 29.00 5.27
N ARG A 578 -10.76 28.63 5.39
CA ARG A 578 -11.37 28.25 6.68
C ARG A 578 -10.69 27.02 7.29
N MET A 579 -10.46 25.98 6.48
CA MET A 579 -9.76 24.75 6.91
C MET A 579 -8.36 25.06 7.46
N LEU A 580 -7.55 25.80 6.71
CA LEU A 580 -6.19 26.14 7.12
C LEU A 580 -6.18 27.01 8.38
N LYS A 581 -7.12 27.95 8.50
CA LYS A 581 -7.27 28.78 9.70
C LYS A 581 -7.63 27.98 10.96
N ALA A 582 -8.40 26.90 10.82
CA ALA A 582 -8.69 25.96 11.91
C ALA A 582 -7.52 25.01 12.24
N GLY A 583 -6.40 25.11 11.50
CA GLY A 583 -5.23 24.23 11.66
C GLY A 583 -5.33 22.90 10.91
N GLY A 584 -6.24 22.81 9.92
CA GLY A 584 -6.38 21.67 9.04
C GLY A 584 -5.30 21.58 7.96
N THR A 585 -5.37 20.53 7.15
CA THR A 585 -4.41 20.24 6.08
C THR A 585 -5.09 19.96 4.75
N ILE A 586 -4.45 20.33 3.64
CA ILE A 586 -4.95 20.12 2.28
C ILE A 586 -3.82 19.50 1.44
N TYR A 587 -4.02 18.27 0.99
CA TYR A 587 -3.06 17.50 0.21
C TYR A 587 -3.69 17.20 -1.16
N PRO A 588 -2.94 17.37 -2.25
CA PRO A 588 -3.43 17.12 -3.60
C PRO A 588 -3.53 15.63 -3.87
N TYR A 589 -4.27 15.27 -4.91
CA TYR A 589 -4.05 13.98 -5.55
C TYR A 589 -2.57 13.84 -5.93
N LYS A 590 -2.01 12.63 -5.87
CA LYS A 590 -0.64 12.41 -6.30
C LYS A 590 -0.45 12.76 -7.78
N GLY A 591 0.30 13.83 -8.00
CA GLY A 591 0.81 14.25 -9.30
C GLY A 591 2.24 13.78 -9.58
N ASN A 592 2.75 14.23 -10.72
CA ASN A 592 4.19 14.25 -11.02
C ASN A 592 4.83 15.55 -10.47
N GLY A 593 6.15 15.71 -10.62
CA GLY A 593 6.87 16.89 -10.09
C GLY A 593 6.27 18.25 -10.47
N ILE A 594 5.78 18.41 -11.71
CA ILE A 594 5.16 19.65 -12.19
C ILE A 594 3.88 19.95 -11.40
N LYS A 595 3.01 18.93 -11.25
CA LYS A 595 1.75 19.08 -10.51
C LYS A 595 1.96 19.35 -9.03
N HIS A 596 3.03 18.82 -8.45
CA HIS A 596 3.41 19.14 -7.07
C HIS A 596 3.76 20.63 -6.91
N VAL A 597 4.60 21.18 -7.79
CA VAL A 597 4.97 22.60 -7.76
C VAL A 597 3.77 23.51 -8.05
N GLU A 598 2.93 23.16 -9.04
CA GLU A 598 1.69 23.90 -9.33
C GLU A 598 0.78 23.98 -8.10
N PHE A 599 0.63 22.88 -7.35
CA PHE A 599 -0.19 22.86 -6.15
C PHE A 599 0.45 23.61 -4.97
N LEU A 600 1.78 23.59 -4.86
CA LEU A 600 2.51 24.35 -3.84
C LEU A 600 2.21 25.85 -3.94
N GLU A 601 2.11 26.41 -5.15
CA GLU A 601 1.73 27.81 -5.35
C GLU A 601 0.30 28.10 -4.87
N LYS A 602 -0.65 27.19 -5.14
CA LYS A 602 -2.03 27.34 -4.64
C LYS A 602 -2.08 27.25 -3.12
N LEU A 603 -1.34 26.31 -2.52
CA LEU A 603 -1.26 26.17 -1.07
C LEU A 603 -0.72 27.43 -0.40
N LYS A 604 0.34 28.03 -0.96
CA LYS A 604 0.89 29.31 -0.47
C LYS A 604 -0.16 30.43 -0.53
N PHE A 605 -0.92 30.52 -1.63
CA PHE A 605 -2.01 31.49 -1.76
C PHE A 605 -3.06 31.35 -0.65
N TRP A 606 -3.59 30.16 -0.39
CA TRP A 606 -4.60 29.98 0.66
C TRP A 606 -4.04 30.21 2.06
N ARG A 607 -2.78 29.84 2.31
CA ARG A 607 -2.12 30.06 3.60
C ARG A 607 -1.93 31.54 3.93
N GLU A 608 -1.49 32.34 2.94
CA GLU A 608 -1.39 33.80 3.09
C GLU A 608 -2.77 34.41 3.38
N ARG A 609 -3.80 33.97 2.64
CA ARG A 609 -5.18 34.45 2.83
C ARG A 609 -5.78 34.03 4.18
N ALA A 610 -5.38 32.87 4.70
CA ALA A 610 -5.74 32.41 6.04
C ALA A 610 -4.96 33.12 7.16
N GLY A 611 -3.83 33.77 6.83
CA GLY A 611 -2.94 34.46 7.76
C GLY A 611 -2.11 33.50 8.63
N VAL A 612 -1.79 32.30 8.11
CA VAL A 612 -1.11 31.23 8.86
C VAL A 612 0.34 30.99 8.41
N GLU A 613 0.87 31.82 7.51
CA GLU A 613 2.16 31.59 6.86
C GLU A 613 3.34 31.55 7.83
N ASN A 614 3.25 32.22 8.97
CA ASN A 614 4.28 32.26 10.01
C ASN A 614 3.99 31.35 11.22
N GLU A 615 2.82 30.73 11.26
CA GLU A 615 2.28 30.04 12.44
C GLU A 615 2.23 28.53 12.25
N GLN A 616 2.05 28.09 11.01
CA GLN A 616 2.01 26.69 10.62
C GLN A 616 3.21 26.39 9.72
N LEU A 617 3.72 25.16 9.77
CA LEU A 617 4.76 24.71 8.85
C LEU A 617 4.19 24.64 7.42
N LEU A 618 4.98 25.04 6.41
CA LEU A 618 4.66 24.75 5.01
C LEU A 618 5.08 23.31 4.71
N GLY A 619 4.11 22.40 4.71
CA GLY A 619 4.26 21.02 4.32
C GLY A 619 3.23 20.65 3.27
N LEU A 620 3.68 20.01 2.18
CA LEU A 620 2.85 19.56 1.08
C LEU A 620 3.24 18.13 0.73
N GLY A 621 2.39 17.17 1.07
CA GLY A 621 2.58 15.79 0.62
C GLY A 621 1.67 15.51 -0.57
N TYR A 622 1.11 14.32 -0.59
CA TYR A 622 0.08 13.93 -1.55
C TYR A 622 -0.86 12.89 -0.91
N GLY A 623 -1.99 12.63 -1.56
CA GLY A 623 -2.77 11.41 -1.40
C GLY A 623 -2.66 10.58 -2.67
N ALA A 624 -2.08 9.39 -2.59
CA ALA A 624 -1.85 8.56 -3.78
C ALA A 624 -3.10 7.88 -4.31
N ASP A 625 -4.03 7.54 -3.40
CA ASP A 625 -5.19 6.70 -3.71
C ASP A 625 -4.80 5.40 -4.44
N ALA A 626 -3.57 4.94 -4.14
CA ALA A 626 -3.02 3.74 -4.75
C ALA A 626 -3.85 2.54 -4.26
N ASN A 627 -4.33 1.77 -5.25
CA ASN A 627 -5.30 0.67 -5.12
C ASN A 627 -6.75 1.04 -4.83
N GLY A 628 -7.14 2.31 -4.64
CA GLY A 628 -8.54 2.74 -4.48
C GLY A 628 -9.32 2.94 -5.77
N PHE A 629 -8.81 2.43 -6.90
CA PHE A 629 -9.32 2.66 -8.25
C PHE A 629 -9.26 4.12 -8.75
N GLY A 630 -8.49 4.97 -8.07
CA GLY A 630 -8.06 6.25 -8.59
C GLY A 630 -6.85 6.13 -9.52
N GLY A 631 -6.79 6.97 -10.56
CA GLY A 631 -5.73 6.91 -11.58
C GLY A 631 -4.37 7.38 -11.05
N HIS A 632 -3.25 6.81 -11.53
CA HIS A 632 -1.90 7.24 -11.13
C HIS A 632 -1.28 8.25 -12.11
N PRO A 633 -0.36 9.14 -11.65
CA PRO A 633 0.18 10.19 -12.50
C PRO A 633 1.00 9.64 -13.66
N GLY A 634 0.83 10.27 -14.83
CA GLY A 634 1.69 10.05 -15.98
C GLY A 634 3.03 10.79 -15.88
N PRO A 635 3.96 10.53 -16.82
CA PRO A 635 5.22 11.26 -16.92
C PRO A 635 5.04 12.79 -16.98
N ARG A 636 6.08 13.55 -16.63
CA ARG A 636 6.12 15.02 -16.76
C ARG A 636 6.00 15.52 -18.21
N GLY A 637 6.27 14.65 -19.18
CA GLY A 637 6.22 14.96 -20.61
C GLY A 637 7.61 15.20 -21.21
N GLY A 638 7.71 15.08 -22.54
CA GLY A 638 9.01 15.04 -23.24
C GLY A 638 9.80 16.35 -23.29
N ASP A 639 9.21 17.47 -22.87
CA ASP A 639 9.88 18.77 -22.77
C ASP A 639 10.55 18.98 -21.40
N ALA A 640 10.27 18.11 -20.41
CA ALA A 640 10.84 18.20 -19.08
C ALA A 640 12.32 17.75 -19.08
N VAL A 641 13.10 18.27 -18.12
CA VAL A 641 14.47 17.76 -17.88
C VAL A 641 14.34 16.31 -17.40
N PRO A 642 14.95 15.32 -18.09
CA PRO A 642 14.77 13.92 -17.74
C PRO A 642 15.42 13.58 -16.39
N VAL A 643 14.86 12.59 -15.70
CA VAL A 643 15.48 11.93 -14.55
C VAL A 643 16.64 11.08 -15.06
N GLU A 644 17.86 11.33 -14.56
CA GLU A 644 19.07 10.57 -14.91
C GLU A 644 19.46 9.63 -13.77
N TYR A 645 19.62 8.34 -14.07
CA TYR A 645 20.02 7.32 -13.09
C TYR A 645 21.51 6.96 -13.19
N PRO A 646 22.18 6.67 -12.06
CA PRO A 646 21.69 6.87 -10.71
C PRO A 646 21.68 8.35 -10.30
N PHE A 647 20.74 8.75 -9.45
CA PHE A 647 20.75 10.06 -8.78
C PHE A 647 21.00 9.91 -7.28
N THR A 648 21.34 11.01 -6.61
CA THR A 648 21.68 11.02 -5.19
C THR A 648 20.75 11.93 -4.41
N LEU A 649 20.07 11.36 -3.40
CA LEU A 649 19.28 12.10 -2.42
C LEU A 649 20.19 12.69 -1.32
N PHE A 650 19.73 13.77 -0.70
CA PHE A 650 20.38 14.44 0.44
C PHE A 650 21.80 15.00 0.16
N SER A 651 22.13 15.27 -1.10
CA SER A 651 23.42 15.83 -1.50
C SER A 651 23.29 16.71 -2.75
N GLY A 652 23.85 17.92 -2.71
CA GLY A 652 23.80 18.90 -3.80
C GLY A 652 23.15 20.21 -3.39
N ASP A 653 23.14 21.20 -4.29
CA ASP A 653 22.74 22.58 -3.98
C ASP A 653 21.25 22.73 -3.62
N ASP A 654 20.39 21.84 -4.12
CA ASP A 654 18.95 21.83 -3.81
C ASP A 654 18.61 21.19 -2.44
N TRP A 655 19.55 20.43 -1.87
CA TRP A 655 19.38 19.77 -0.57
C TRP A 655 19.83 20.68 0.57
N GLY A 656 18.99 21.67 0.88
CA GLY A 656 19.26 22.74 1.86
C GLY A 656 19.39 22.30 3.32
N GLY A 657 19.31 23.29 4.23
CA GLY A 657 19.62 23.12 5.65
C GLY A 657 18.74 22.09 6.37
N LEU A 658 17.52 21.85 5.90
CA LEU A 658 16.61 20.84 6.45
C LEU A 658 17.26 19.45 6.46
N PHE A 659 18.08 19.12 5.46
CA PHE A 659 18.69 17.80 5.27
C PHE A 659 20.08 17.66 5.87
N SER A 660 20.55 18.69 6.59
CA SER A 660 21.89 18.68 7.19
C SER A 660 22.08 17.49 8.14
N GLY A 661 23.18 16.75 7.93
CA GLY A 661 23.55 15.57 8.69
C GLY A 661 23.04 14.25 8.13
N PHE A 662 22.25 14.25 7.07
CA PHE A 662 21.84 13.02 6.38
C PHE A 662 22.97 12.48 5.52
N ALA A 663 23.16 11.16 5.52
CA ALA A 663 24.06 10.51 4.60
C ALA A 663 23.46 10.56 3.18
N PRO A 664 24.28 10.80 2.14
CA PRO A 664 23.81 10.67 0.77
C PRO A 664 23.29 9.26 0.49
N LEU A 665 22.18 9.16 -0.24
CA LEU A 665 21.56 7.91 -0.62
C LEU A 665 21.42 7.84 -2.13
N THR A 666 21.84 6.73 -2.74
CA THR A 666 21.81 6.54 -4.19
C THR A 666 20.55 5.79 -4.60
N VAL A 667 19.84 6.32 -5.58
CA VAL A 667 18.67 5.67 -6.19
C VAL A 667 19.04 5.28 -7.62
N ASP A 668 19.01 3.97 -7.88
CA ASP A 668 19.24 3.37 -9.18
C ASP A 668 17.91 3.19 -9.94
N LEU A 669 18.01 2.99 -11.26
CA LEU A 669 16.87 2.62 -12.08
C LEU A 669 16.31 1.28 -11.58
N LEU A 670 15.05 1.27 -11.17
CA LEU A 670 14.41 0.04 -10.72
C LEU A 670 14.32 -0.96 -11.87
N SER A 671 14.97 -2.10 -11.68
CA SER A 671 15.04 -3.18 -12.66
C SER A 671 15.02 -4.56 -11.99
N ILE A 672 14.54 -5.56 -12.73
CA ILE A 672 14.59 -6.98 -12.36
C ILE A 672 15.66 -7.63 -13.24
N PRO A 673 16.85 -7.95 -12.69
CA PRO A 673 17.98 -8.43 -13.49
C PRO A 673 17.68 -9.71 -14.28
N GLU A 674 16.89 -10.64 -13.73
CA GLU A 674 16.63 -11.94 -14.36
C GLU A 674 15.80 -11.84 -15.63
N SER A 675 14.89 -10.87 -15.71
CA SER A 675 14.02 -10.65 -16.87
C SER A 675 14.47 -9.47 -17.75
N GLY A 676 15.26 -8.56 -17.21
CA GLY A 676 15.60 -7.28 -17.84
C GLY A 676 14.47 -6.25 -17.79
N LYS A 677 13.38 -6.50 -17.04
CA LYS A 677 12.31 -5.52 -16.83
C LYS A 677 12.88 -4.30 -16.08
N PHE A 678 12.47 -3.11 -16.47
CA PHE A 678 12.76 -1.87 -15.75
C PHE A 678 11.56 -0.92 -15.80
N TRP A 679 11.57 0.08 -14.93
CA TRP A 679 10.58 1.16 -14.92
C TRP A 679 11.28 2.51 -14.83
N HIS A 680 11.29 3.26 -15.94
CA HIS A 680 11.77 4.64 -15.96
C HIS A 680 10.60 5.61 -15.76
N ILE A 681 10.64 6.45 -14.74
CA ILE A 681 9.51 7.33 -14.39
C ILE A 681 9.06 8.25 -15.54
N ASP A 682 9.99 8.79 -16.33
CA ASP A 682 9.65 9.62 -17.50
C ASP A 682 8.98 8.84 -18.66
N GLU A 683 9.00 7.50 -18.64
CA GLU A 683 8.31 6.67 -19.63
C GLU A 683 6.94 6.20 -19.13
N VAL A 684 6.90 5.71 -17.89
CA VAL A 684 5.72 4.99 -17.37
C VAL A 684 4.87 5.84 -16.41
N GLY A 685 5.40 6.97 -15.92
CA GLY A 685 4.81 7.72 -14.81
C GLY A 685 4.93 6.92 -13.52
N MET A 686 3.92 6.97 -12.65
CA MET A 686 3.84 6.06 -11.50
C MET A 686 3.09 4.77 -11.89
N ALA A 687 3.81 3.80 -12.46
CA ALA A 687 3.25 2.48 -12.77
C ALA A 687 2.93 1.65 -11.52
N HIS A 688 3.75 1.79 -10.48
CA HIS A 688 3.53 1.22 -9.16
C HIS A 688 4.12 2.16 -8.10
N TYR A 689 3.79 1.94 -6.83
CA TYR A 689 4.16 2.83 -5.73
C TYR A 689 5.67 3.01 -5.54
N GLY A 690 6.47 2.02 -5.97
CA GLY A 690 7.93 2.07 -5.89
C GLY A 690 8.53 3.27 -6.63
N LEU A 691 7.82 3.86 -7.60
CA LEU A 691 8.28 5.04 -8.33
C LEU A 691 8.12 6.37 -7.57
N VAL A 692 7.60 6.32 -6.34
CA VAL A 692 7.63 7.47 -5.42
C VAL A 692 9.06 7.92 -5.12
N ALA A 693 10.04 7.00 -5.09
CA ALA A 693 11.44 7.35 -4.92
C ALA A 693 11.95 8.29 -6.03
N ASP A 694 11.56 8.03 -7.27
CA ASP A 694 11.94 8.78 -8.47
C ASP A 694 11.14 10.09 -8.57
N PHE A 695 9.90 10.11 -8.06
CA PHE A 695 9.13 11.35 -7.89
C PHE A 695 9.83 12.38 -7.00
N VAL A 696 10.62 11.98 -6.00
CA VAL A 696 11.42 12.92 -5.19
C VAL A 696 12.40 13.70 -6.08
N GLU A 697 13.00 13.03 -7.06
CA GLU A 697 13.89 13.66 -8.03
C GLU A 697 13.12 14.55 -9.01
N GLU A 698 11.91 14.16 -9.43
CA GLU A 698 11.05 15.05 -10.21
C GLU A 698 10.74 16.36 -9.44
N VAL A 699 10.41 16.27 -8.15
CA VAL A 699 10.14 17.46 -7.31
C VAL A 699 11.38 18.35 -7.21
N ARG A 700 12.58 17.78 -7.07
CA ARG A 700 13.83 18.53 -7.09
C ARG A 700 14.04 19.23 -8.44
N LEU A 701 13.87 18.51 -9.55
CA LEU A 701 14.10 19.04 -10.90
C LEU A 701 13.14 20.19 -11.23
N GLU A 702 11.90 20.13 -10.76
CA GLU A 702 10.87 21.13 -11.07
C GLU A 702 10.86 22.31 -10.09
N GLY A 703 11.12 22.08 -8.80
CA GLY A 703 10.92 23.08 -7.75
C GLY A 703 12.11 23.31 -6.81
N GLY A 704 13.22 22.60 -6.99
CA GLY A 704 14.45 22.75 -6.21
C GLY A 704 14.24 22.62 -4.70
N ASN A 705 15.01 23.41 -3.94
CA ASN A 705 15.02 23.35 -2.48
C ASN A 705 13.65 23.65 -1.83
N GLU A 706 12.90 24.65 -2.30
CA GLU A 706 11.61 25.03 -1.71
C GLU A 706 10.60 23.87 -1.80
N ALA A 707 10.51 23.24 -2.97
CA ALA A 707 9.59 22.13 -3.18
C ALA A 707 10.03 20.87 -2.42
N LEU A 708 11.33 20.59 -2.33
CA LEU A 708 11.86 19.50 -1.49
C LEU A 708 11.57 19.73 0.00
N GLU A 709 11.77 20.94 0.51
CA GLU A 709 11.45 21.24 1.92
C GLU A 709 9.96 21.15 2.19
N ALA A 710 9.10 21.67 1.30
CA ALA A 710 7.66 21.49 1.43
C ALA A 710 7.26 20.01 1.44
N LEU A 711 7.82 19.21 0.53
CA LEU A 711 7.58 17.76 0.49
C LEU A 711 8.01 17.09 1.80
N PHE A 712 9.24 17.31 2.27
CA PHE A 712 9.79 16.66 3.47
C PHE A 712 9.31 17.26 4.81
N ASN A 713 8.56 18.37 4.78
CA ASN A 713 7.84 18.89 5.94
C ASN A 713 6.42 18.32 6.06
N SER A 714 5.95 17.57 5.05
CA SER A 714 4.56 17.14 5.00
C SER A 714 4.19 16.08 6.05
N ALA A 715 5.11 15.23 6.53
CA ALA A 715 4.79 14.36 7.67
C ALA A 715 4.55 15.18 8.96
N GLU A 716 5.38 16.19 9.21
CA GLU A 716 5.20 17.09 10.37
C GLU A 716 3.91 17.90 10.27
N ALA A 717 3.56 18.41 9.08
CA ALA A 717 2.32 19.17 8.89
C ALA A 717 1.07 18.33 9.23
N TYR A 718 1.04 17.06 8.80
CA TYR A 718 -0.02 16.13 9.18
C TYR A 718 -0.02 15.84 10.69
N ILE A 719 1.15 15.56 11.29
CA ILE A 719 1.27 15.28 12.73
C ILE A 719 0.78 16.47 13.56
N GLN A 720 1.13 17.71 13.21
CA GLN A 720 0.66 18.91 13.92
C GLN A 720 -0.87 19.07 13.84
N MET A 721 -1.47 18.79 12.69
CA MET A 721 -2.93 18.76 12.56
C MET A 721 -3.52 17.68 13.45
N TRP A 722 -2.94 16.47 13.43
CA TRP A 722 -3.40 15.37 14.26
C TRP A 722 -3.22 15.64 15.77
N GLU A 723 -2.17 16.35 16.18
CA GLU A 723 -1.99 16.82 17.57
C GLU A 723 -3.09 17.80 17.98
N ARG A 724 -3.49 18.72 17.09
CA ARG A 724 -4.61 19.64 17.34
C ARG A 724 -5.95 18.93 17.41
N VAL A 725 -6.09 17.76 16.79
CA VAL A 725 -7.25 16.86 16.90
C VAL A 725 -7.19 16.05 18.20
N TYR A 726 -6.03 15.48 18.53
CA TYR A 726 -5.86 14.50 19.60
C TYR A 726 -5.72 15.13 21.00
N ASN A 727 -4.96 16.21 21.12
CA ASN A 727 -4.61 16.86 22.40
C ASN A 727 -5.64 17.90 22.86
N ARG A 728 -6.89 17.77 22.41
CA ARG A 728 -7.99 18.67 22.77
C ARG A 728 -8.45 18.36 24.19
N ASN A 729 -8.80 19.39 24.95
CA ASN A 729 -9.31 19.24 26.32
C ASN A 729 -10.80 18.99 26.32
#